data_AF-A0A285V0J3-F1
#
_entry.id   AF-A0A285V0J3-F1
#
_cell.length_a   1.000
_cell.length_b   1.000
_cell.length_c   1.000
_cell.angle_alpha   90.00
_cell.angle_beta   90.00
_cell.angle_gamma   90.00
#
_symmetry.space_group_name_H-M   'P 1'
#
loop_
_entity.id
_entity.type
_entity.pdbx_description
1 polymer ?
#
loop_
_entity_poly.entity_id
_entity_poly.type
_entity_poly.pdbx_seq_one_letter_code
_entity_poly.pdbx_strand_id
1 'polypeptide(L)'
;MKGDLEPIELCQKLDRACNGKTAENGGIYKTVCGNPALPVYYFTDEDLIISEPQTFTPFPGLEKTYNGAHASYPEPDEAWSAKDAPPRYRSDLEAEDDGRRLIANLTYEAVPYKRQVQRLMRAAIEANRRFRSHQGVFTPAVKLLEPLDVIAWTSARNGYDNKRFQLGAVDDLNNVNQSAAFSELDPADYDWSSDYELPTTTGPLGRVKPQPRVLGSFGVFPATVKDALGVDRRPAIRAAWPYNNDDVAIRAIAFQVREAGKTDVMWRGRSDQPEEGEALLAPFSLLPDTDYEVKAKFVGGGNTELFAWSAWMPVRTPNVQLTAADILDGAIVAAKLADAAVEANKIMTGAVTELKLADRAVSDLKIKLAAIKTELIENQAVVAAALADVAVTQQKIATNAVTQLKIAADAVTEAKVAVDAITQGKIASNAVNELKLAAAAVTEAKVAVGAITQLKISTGAVGNAQLASLAVDAAKLATNAVTTTKIADDAITTPKLVTGAVVADKVAANAITAPKILVSDLTNLVMNGSFVGGSSDGWSGGGFELRAGTSRPGKTEYIGYLPAGSTSNITAQFPVNVPVSEGDQFYLAMDFASAGSGAAVDAAIQVVWYDATNSYLSTSSLTDSAGTSWKTRAGTINAPAGAAYIQRVNVIRQGTSVTLLYFTNVVLRKMASAELIVDGAIIASKVAALAIAATNIQAGAITAGKIAADAVTATNIVAGTITSTELASNSVVAAKIAAGAIVAGKIAADAVTAANVVAGTLTAVELASSSIIASKIAANAVTTDKIATNAVTANEIAAGTITATEIASGAITTVKLAAESITGAKIAANTIGANHIAANSITAKQLVIMDWENIAPNGQWITGDNAGWGSYPSGWNVVGAGARPPQRGDYILSTPGVADDRTMTTAGLDVPVQGGEQLNVQFDCAGSGSGASWEFRVRLVYYAAGSYLSGSTVTLSGTSVSWQRQNGTMSVPAAADRIQRIEITRAGGGSNNAFITNVVVRRKKGGELIVDGAISADHIRANAIETDKIVLGGVTTTKIDAGAVTNVVSAYASGSTSDHNNNVVRTVASATISGLTDANAVQVVFNCRTVQSARAGDAVSSRSTTTVVIKRGSTVIATRDIVDCALVDSGGIGRIGTMPAIAIAFADTGFTGSSATYSVEISSDYGGSGTCYTQQRFLQLMATKR
;
A
#
# COMPACT_ATOMS: atom_id res chain seq x y z
N MET A 1 -22.08 -9.23 -22.80
CA MET A 1 -20.92 -9.06 -21.88
C MET A 1 -21.19 -7.86 -20.97
N LYS A 2 -20.66 -7.84 -19.74
CA LYS A 2 -20.86 -6.75 -18.77
C LYS A 2 -19.80 -5.66 -18.92
N GLY A 3 -20.07 -4.45 -18.44
CA GLY A 3 -19.18 -3.30 -18.55
C GLY A 3 -18.00 -3.32 -17.56
N ASP A 4 -18.02 -4.23 -16.59
CA ASP A 4 -17.12 -4.27 -15.42
C ASP A 4 -15.94 -5.24 -15.62
N LEU A 5 -15.80 -5.83 -16.81
CA LEU A 5 -14.74 -6.79 -17.16
C LEU A 5 -13.41 -6.07 -17.42
N GLU A 6 -12.29 -6.68 -17.01
CA GLU A 6 -10.98 -6.17 -17.39
C GLU A 6 -10.76 -6.30 -18.92
N PRO A 7 -10.04 -5.37 -19.58
CA PRO A 7 -9.86 -5.40 -21.03
C PRO A 7 -9.29 -6.72 -21.56
N ILE A 8 -8.41 -7.39 -20.80
CA ILE A 8 -7.84 -8.69 -21.16
C ILE A 8 -8.88 -9.83 -21.12
N GLU A 9 -9.82 -9.82 -20.16
CA GLU A 9 -10.91 -10.80 -20.11
C GLU A 9 -11.88 -10.61 -21.27
N LEU A 10 -12.15 -9.35 -21.64
CA LEU A 10 -12.97 -9.02 -22.80
C LEU A 10 -12.32 -9.51 -24.10
N CYS A 11 -11.01 -9.26 -24.28
CA CYS A 11 -10.26 -9.78 -25.43
C CYS A 11 -10.26 -11.32 -25.46
N GLN A 12 -10.03 -12.00 -24.34
CA GLN A 12 -10.08 -13.47 -24.28
C GLN A 12 -11.48 -14.04 -24.60
N LYS A 13 -12.57 -13.34 -24.25
CA LYS A 13 -13.94 -13.73 -24.64
C LYS A 13 -14.20 -13.52 -26.14
N LEU A 14 -13.63 -12.47 -26.73
CA LEU A 14 -13.70 -12.21 -28.18
C LEU A 14 -12.83 -13.20 -28.99
N ASP A 15 -11.63 -13.53 -28.52
CA ASP A 15 -10.77 -14.56 -29.10
C ASP A 15 -11.50 -15.91 -29.18
N ARG A 16 -12.11 -16.35 -28.07
CA ARG A 16 -12.95 -17.57 -28.08
C ARG A 16 -14.09 -17.50 -29.08
N ALA A 17 -14.67 -16.32 -29.32
CA ALA A 17 -15.77 -16.13 -30.26
C ALA A 17 -15.37 -16.30 -31.74
N CYS A 18 -14.08 -16.22 -32.08
CA CYS A 18 -13.59 -16.29 -33.47
C CYS A 18 -12.47 -17.33 -33.71
N ASN A 19 -12.17 -18.20 -32.73
CA ASN A 19 -10.92 -18.98 -32.65
C ASN A 19 -9.67 -18.08 -32.79
N GLY A 20 -9.79 -16.85 -32.31
CA GLY A 20 -8.68 -15.93 -32.23
C GLY A 20 -7.69 -16.33 -31.16
N LYS A 21 -6.49 -15.79 -31.29
CA LYS A 21 -5.44 -15.83 -30.27
C LYS A 21 -4.81 -14.45 -30.25
N THR A 22 -4.71 -13.86 -29.06
CA THR A 22 -3.96 -12.63 -28.83
C THR A 22 -2.67 -12.95 -28.08
N ALA A 23 -1.55 -12.45 -28.58
CA ALA A 23 -0.27 -12.45 -27.88
C ALA A 23 0.26 -11.00 -27.79
N GLU A 24 1.10 -10.75 -26.79
CA GLU A 24 1.82 -9.49 -26.63
C GLU A 24 3.25 -9.68 -27.18
N ASN A 25 3.73 -8.71 -27.94
CA ASN A 25 5.11 -8.66 -28.43
C ASN A 25 5.62 -7.21 -28.44
N GLY A 26 6.66 -6.91 -27.66
CA GLY A 26 7.35 -5.62 -27.70
C GLY A 26 6.50 -4.38 -27.36
N GLY A 27 5.40 -4.55 -26.62
CA GLY A 27 4.41 -3.53 -26.29
C GLY A 27 3.18 -3.51 -27.21
N ILE A 28 3.07 -4.44 -28.17
CA ILE A 28 1.98 -4.51 -29.15
C ILE A 28 1.19 -5.81 -28.97
N TYR A 29 -0.14 -5.71 -28.89
CA TYR A 29 -1.03 -6.87 -28.89
C TYR A 29 -1.34 -7.31 -30.32
N LYS A 30 -0.81 -8.47 -30.71
CA LYS A 30 -1.03 -9.14 -32.00
C LYS A 30 -2.17 -10.15 -31.84
N THR A 31 -3.36 -9.81 -32.35
CA THR A 31 -4.52 -10.71 -32.41
C THR A 31 -4.65 -11.32 -33.81
N VAL A 32 -4.55 -12.66 -33.90
CA VAL A 32 -4.91 -13.42 -35.11
C VAL A 32 -6.32 -13.99 -34.95
N CYS A 33 -7.03 -14.22 -36.06
CA CYS A 33 -8.45 -14.61 -36.05
C CYS A 33 -8.72 -15.70 -37.11
N GLY A 34 -9.37 -16.79 -36.71
CA GLY A 34 -9.74 -17.88 -37.62
C GLY A 34 -8.57 -18.76 -38.05
N ASN A 35 -8.55 -19.13 -39.34
CA ASN A 35 -7.60 -20.10 -39.90
C ASN A 35 -6.15 -19.59 -39.85
N PRO A 36 -5.17 -20.40 -39.40
CA PRO A 36 -3.77 -20.01 -39.38
C PRO A 36 -3.21 -19.60 -40.75
N ALA A 37 -2.22 -18.71 -40.71
CA ALA A 37 -1.46 -18.29 -41.89
C ALA A 37 -0.70 -19.45 -42.56
N LEU A 38 -0.23 -19.20 -43.78
CA LEU A 38 0.83 -20.05 -44.35
C LEU A 38 2.10 -19.91 -43.50
N PRO A 39 2.93 -20.97 -43.39
CA PRO A 39 4.16 -20.89 -42.63
C PRO A 39 5.08 -19.78 -43.16
N VAL A 40 5.53 -18.90 -42.27
CA VAL A 40 6.43 -17.78 -42.59
C VAL A 40 7.90 -18.20 -42.56
N TYR A 41 8.19 -19.33 -41.92
CA TYR A 41 9.53 -19.93 -41.85
C TYR A 41 9.44 -21.46 -41.94
N TYR A 42 10.41 -22.04 -42.63
CA TYR A 42 10.52 -23.47 -42.94
C TYR A 42 11.89 -23.94 -42.47
N PHE A 43 11.94 -24.99 -41.67
CA PHE A 43 13.18 -25.45 -41.03
C PHE A 43 13.25 -26.97 -40.89
N THR A 44 14.42 -27.45 -40.49
CA THR A 44 14.80 -28.86 -40.42
C THR A 44 15.39 -29.22 -39.05
N ASP A 45 15.74 -30.49 -38.84
CA ASP A 45 16.49 -30.92 -37.65
C ASP A 45 17.89 -30.26 -37.53
N GLU A 46 18.42 -29.60 -38.57
CA GLU A 46 19.73 -28.93 -38.58
C GLU A 46 19.67 -27.46 -38.10
N ASP A 47 18.51 -26.80 -38.20
CA ASP A 47 18.31 -25.40 -37.79
C ASP A 47 18.17 -25.22 -36.27
N LEU A 48 17.94 -26.33 -35.55
CA LEU A 48 17.86 -26.41 -34.10
C LEU A 48 19.25 -26.68 -33.48
N ILE A 49 19.63 -25.89 -32.48
CA ILE A 49 20.92 -26.01 -31.81
C ILE A 49 20.93 -27.29 -30.95
N ILE A 50 21.68 -28.29 -31.41
CA ILE A 50 21.73 -29.63 -30.81
C ILE A 50 22.47 -29.69 -29.45
N SER A 51 23.24 -28.66 -29.11
CA SER A 51 23.93 -28.53 -27.81
C SER A 51 23.08 -27.91 -26.70
N GLU A 52 21.90 -27.38 -27.03
CA GLU A 52 20.96 -26.75 -26.10
C GLU A 52 19.79 -27.70 -25.81
N PRO A 53 19.15 -27.62 -24.62
CA PRO A 53 18.07 -28.53 -24.26
C PRO A 53 16.83 -28.32 -25.15
N GLN A 54 16.31 -29.43 -25.68
CA GLN A 54 15.05 -29.49 -26.42
C GLN A 54 14.05 -30.29 -25.61
N THR A 55 12.80 -29.82 -25.49
CA THR A 55 11.71 -30.57 -24.85
C THR A 55 10.66 -30.95 -25.89
N PHE A 56 10.09 -32.15 -25.74
CA PHE A 56 8.99 -32.64 -26.56
C PHE A 56 7.93 -33.27 -25.64
N THR A 57 6.73 -32.71 -25.66
CA THR A 57 5.54 -33.28 -25.02
C THR A 57 4.65 -33.85 -26.13
N PRO A 58 4.62 -35.19 -26.33
CA PRO A 58 3.87 -35.79 -27.43
C PRO A 58 2.36 -35.90 -27.15
N PHE A 59 2.00 -36.17 -25.88
CA PHE A 59 0.63 -36.39 -25.40
C PHE A 59 0.52 -35.90 -23.94
N PRO A 60 -0.55 -35.19 -23.55
CA PRO A 60 -0.87 -34.92 -22.15
C PRO A 60 -1.54 -36.14 -21.49
N GLY A 61 -1.73 -36.08 -20.17
CA GLY A 61 -2.56 -37.05 -19.44
C GLY A 61 -4.02 -37.03 -19.90
N LEU A 62 -4.69 -38.18 -19.85
CA LEU A 62 -6.06 -38.38 -20.32
C LEU A 62 -7.05 -37.40 -19.66
N GLU A 63 -6.79 -37.00 -18.42
CA GLU A 63 -7.57 -36.01 -17.65
C GLU A 63 -7.49 -34.57 -18.20
N LYS A 64 -6.65 -34.33 -19.21
CA LYS A 64 -6.52 -33.05 -19.96
C LYS A 64 -6.85 -33.19 -21.44
N THR A 65 -7.34 -34.36 -21.86
CA THR A 65 -7.84 -34.62 -23.21
C THR A 65 -9.35 -34.56 -23.24
N TYR A 66 -9.89 -34.09 -24.36
CA TYR A 66 -11.31 -34.01 -24.63
C TYR A 66 -11.58 -34.61 -26.02
N ASN A 67 -12.51 -35.56 -26.10
CA ASN A 67 -13.00 -36.15 -27.35
C ASN A 67 -14.39 -35.61 -27.72
N GLY A 68 -14.98 -34.79 -26.85
CA GLY A 68 -16.17 -34.01 -27.15
C GLY A 68 -16.18 -32.63 -26.51
N ALA A 69 -17.13 -31.82 -26.94
CA ALA A 69 -17.39 -30.50 -26.39
C ALA A 69 -18.89 -30.23 -26.27
N HIS A 70 -19.27 -29.60 -25.17
CA HIS A 70 -20.57 -28.94 -24.96
C HIS A 70 -20.32 -27.43 -24.99
N ALA A 71 -21.23 -26.65 -25.56
CA ALA A 71 -21.09 -25.20 -25.56
C ALA A 71 -22.42 -24.47 -25.49
N SER A 72 -22.50 -23.47 -24.61
CA SER A 72 -23.65 -22.56 -24.52
C SER A 72 -23.38 -21.22 -25.22
N TYR A 73 -24.40 -20.68 -25.87
CA TYR A 73 -24.36 -19.45 -26.68
C TYR A 73 -25.71 -18.72 -26.66
N PRO A 74 -25.76 -17.39 -26.90
CA PRO A 74 -27.03 -16.66 -26.96
C PRO A 74 -27.73 -16.89 -28.31
N GLU A 75 -28.84 -17.64 -28.34
CA GLU A 75 -29.56 -17.93 -29.59
C GLU A 75 -30.58 -16.83 -29.93
N PRO A 76 -30.38 -16.02 -31.00
CA PRO A 76 -31.31 -14.97 -31.39
C PRO A 76 -32.70 -15.50 -31.82
N ASP A 77 -32.77 -16.69 -32.42
CA ASP A 77 -34.06 -17.33 -32.77
C ASP A 77 -34.88 -17.68 -31.50
N GLU A 78 -34.24 -17.73 -30.32
CA GLU A 78 -34.83 -18.00 -28.99
C GLU A 78 -34.59 -16.80 -28.04
N ALA A 79 -34.84 -15.60 -28.57
CA ALA A 79 -34.83 -14.32 -27.83
C ALA A 79 -33.50 -13.99 -27.12
N TRP A 80 -32.37 -14.42 -27.69
CA TRP A 80 -31.00 -14.24 -27.15
C TRP A 80 -30.76 -14.95 -25.82
N SER A 81 -31.62 -15.91 -25.45
CA SER A 81 -31.41 -16.76 -24.28
C SER A 81 -30.20 -17.68 -24.46
N ALA A 82 -29.54 -18.03 -23.35
CA ALA A 82 -28.40 -18.93 -23.37
C ALA A 82 -28.89 -20.35 -23.68
N LYS A 83 -28.48 -20.87 -24.84
CA LYS A 83 -28.88 -22.16 -25.41
C LYS A 83 -27.66 -23.04 -25.62
N ASP A 84 -27.81 -24.34 -25.39
CA ASP A 84 -26.77 -25.31 -25.70
C ASP A 84 -26.73 -25.66 -27.19
N ALA A 85 -25.54 -25.64 -27.78
CA ALA A 85 -25.27 -26.18 -29.11
C ALA A 85 -25.26 -27.72 -29.08
N PRO A 86 -25.56 -28.40 -30.20
CA PRO A 86 -25.52 -29.86 -30.25
C PRO A 86 -24.17 -30.39 -29.75
N PRO A 87 -24.16 -31.26 -28.73
CA PRO A 87 -22.91 -31.72 -28.13
C PRO A 87 -22.14 -32.55 -29.15
N ARG A 88 -20.90 -32.16 -29.42
CA ARG A 88 -20.07 -32.81 -30.42
C ARG A 88 -19.20 -33.85 -29.74
N TYR A 89 -19.25 -35.08 -30.24
CA TYR A 89 -18.42 -36.19 -29.79
C TYR A 89 -17.73 -36.81 -31.01
N ARG A 90 -16.49 -37.27 -30.85
CA ARG A 90 -15.74 -38.03 -31.86
C ARG A 90 -15.56 -39.46 -31.36
N SER A 91 -16.36 -40.39 -31.88
CA SER A 91 -16.40 -41.78 -31.39
C SER A 91 -15.13 -42.59 -31.69
N ASP A 92 -14.37 -42.17 -32.70
CA ASP A 92 -13.00 -42.63 -32.98
C ASP A 92 -12.03 -42.16 -31.88
N LEU A 93 -12.11 -40.89 -31.47
CA LEU A 93 -11.31 -40.35 -30.37
C LEU A 93 -11.78 -40.88 -29.00
N GLU A 94 -13.07 -41.18 -28.82
CA GLU A 94 -13.56 -41.92 -27.66
C GLU A 94 -13.00 -43.35 -27.63
N ALA A 95 -12.82 -44.01 -28.79
CA ALA A 95 -12.24 -45.35 -28.88
C ALA A 95 -10.71 -45.36 -28.66
N GLU A 96 -10.01 -44.31 -29.10
CA GLU A 96 -8.61 -44.06 -28.72
C GLU A 96 -8.47 -43.81 -27.20
N ASP A 97 -9.44 -43.10 -26.60
CA ASP A 97 -9.50 -42.76 -25.17
C ASP A 97 -10.15 -43.86 -24.30
N ASP A 98 -9.93 -45.15 -24.60
CA ASP A 98 -10.42 -46.30 -23.81
C ASP A 98 -11.96 -46.34 -23.64
N GLY A 99 -12.69 -45.89 -24.66
CA GLY A 99 -14.16 -45.80 -24.68
C GLY A 99 -14.75 -44.67 -23.83
N ARG A 100 -13.93 -43.76 -23.30
CA ARG A 100 -14.36 -42.77 -22.29
C ARG A 100 -14.79 -41.47 -22.96
N ARG A 101 -15.96 -40.96 -22.60
CA ARG A 101 -16.46 -39.65 -23.07
C ARG A 101 -15.90 -38.51 -22.20
N LEU A 102 -15.04 -37.68 -22.78
CA LEU A 102 -14.31 -36.61 -22.11
C LEU A 102 -14.72 -35.27 -22.74
N ILE A 103 -15.43 -34.44 -21.96
CA ILE A 103 -16.21 -33.30 -22.47
C ILE A 103 -15.62 -31.97 -22.02
N ALA A 104 -15.20 -31.13 -22.97
CA ALA A 104 -14.89 -29.73 -22.72
C ALA A 104 -16.20 -28.92 -22.61
N ASN A 105 -16.40 -28.20 -21.51
CA ASN A 105 -17.53 -27.28 -21.34
C ASN A 105 -17.10 -25.87 -21.73
N LEU A 106 -17.75 -25.30 -22.74
CA LEU A 106 -17.40 -24.03 -23.37
C LEU A 106 -18.57 -23.04 -23.28
N THR A 107 -18.29 -21.74 -23.37
CA THR A 107 -19.32 -20.69 -23.35
C THR A 107 -18.92 -19.56 -24.27
N TYR A 108 -19.78 -19.22 -25.23
CA TYR A 108 -19.52 -18.26 -26.29
C TYR A 108 -20.47 -17.06 -26.19
N GLU A 109 -20.32 -16.25 -25.14
CA GLU A 109 -21.17 -15.08 -24.82
C GLU A 109 -21.33 -14.05 -25.96
N ALA A 110 -20.47 -14.09 -26.98
CA ALA A 110 -20.44 -13.15 -28.11
C ALA A 110 -20.74 -13.81 -29.48
N VAL A 111 -21.17 -15.08 -29.52
CA VAL A 111 -21.45 -15.80 -30.79
C VAL A 111 -22.93 -16.17 -30.89
N PRO A 112 -23.76 -15.38 -31.57
CA PRO A 112 -25.18 -15.72 -31.74
C PRO A 112 -25.45 -16.77 -32.82
N TYR A 113 -24.45 -17.10 -33.65
CA TYR A 113 -24.66 -17.94 -34.84
C TYR A 113 -24.36 -19.41 -34.57
N LYS A 114 -25.42 -20.23 -34.48
CA LYS A 114 -25.36 -21.67 -34.16
C LYS A 114 -24.38 -22.51 -35.00
N ARG A 115 -24.15 -22.16 -36.27
CA ARG A 115 -23.10 -22.75 -37.14
C ARG A 115 -21.68 -22.34 -36.73
N GLN A 116 -21.48 -21.07 -36.35
CA GLN A 116 -20.18 -20.58 -35.88
C GLN A 116 -19.81 -21.27 -34.57
N VAL A 117 -20.76 -21.41 -33.63
CA VAL A 117 -20.53 -22.15 -32.37
C VAL A 117 -20.03 -23.57 -32.65
N GLN A 118 -20.66 -24.31 -33.56
CA GLN A 118 -20.19 -25.65 -33.91
C GLN A 118 -18.83 -25.69 -34.63
N ARG A 119 -18.50 -24.68 -35.45
CA ARG A 119 -17.15 -24.52 -36.03
C ARG A 119 -16.10 -24.36 -34.93
N LEU A 120 -16.37 -23.49 -33.95
CA LEU A 120 -15.50 -23.27 -32.79
C LEU A 120 -15.38 -24.56 -31.97
N MET A 121 -16.48 -25.26 -31.69
CA MET A 121 -16.49 -26.55 -30.98
C MET A 121 -15.72 -27.65 -31.71
N ARG A 122 -15.87 -27.80 -33.04
CA ARG A 122 -15.06 -28.75 -33.82
C ARG A 122 -13.60 -28.39 -33.66
N ALA A 123 -13.20 -27.19 -34.08
CA ALA A 123 -11.81 -26.78 -34.07
C ALA A 123 -11.17 -26.89 -32.68
N ALA A 124 -11.92 -26.64 -31.59
CA ALA A 124 -11.46 -26.86 -30.23
C ALA A 124 -11.18 -28.35 -29.91
N ILE A 125 -12.02 -29.29 -30.35
CA ILE A 125 -11.77 -30.75 -30.17
C ILE A 125 -10.59 -31.22 -31.04
N GLU A 126 -10.54 -30.81 -32.30
CA GLU A 126 -9.48 -31.22 -33.23
C GLU A 126 -8.12 -30.63 -32.80
N ALA A 127 -8.07 -29.35 -32.42
CA ALA A 127 -6.90 -28.72 -31.81
C ALA A 127 -6.52 -29.38 -30.46
N ASN A 128 -7.49 -29.86 -29.69
CA ASN A 128 -7.25 -30.71 -28.52
C ASN A 128 -6.91 -32.18 -28.88
N ARG A 129 -6.52 -32.46 -30.13
CA ARG A 129 -5.72 -33.63 -30.52
C ARG A 129 -4.35 -33.27 -31.08
N ARG A 130 -4.04 -31.99 -31.27
CA ARG A 130 -2.73 -31.48 -31.71
C ARG A 130 -1.79 -31.35 -30.51
N PHE A 131 -1.59 -32.48 -29.84
CA PHE A 131 -0.90 -32.57 -28.55
C PHE A 131 0.60 -32.30 -28.60
N ARG A 132 1.23 -32.43 -29.77
CA ARG A 132 2.68 -32.35 -29.94
C ARG A 132 3.17 -30.92 -29.76
N SER A 133 3.64 -30.61 -28.56
CA SER A 133 4.32 -29.35 -28.24
C SER A 133 5.81 -29.58 -28.07
N HIS A 134 6.62 -28.71 -28.67
CA HIS A 134 8.07 -28.70 -28.56
C HIS A 134 8.56 -27.37 -27.98
N GLN A 135 9.75 -27.40 -27.38
CA GLN A 135 10.56 -26.22 -27.14
C GLN A 135 11.97 -26.52 -27.61
N GLY A 136 12.56 -25.59 -28.36
CA GLY A 136 13.92 -25.74 -28.89
C GLY A 136 14.60 -24.39 -29.06
N VAL A 137 15.94 -24.40 -29.06
CA VAL A 137 16.76 -23.21 -29.28
C VAL A 137 17.22 -23.17 -30.73
N PHE A 138 17.00 -22.03 -31.37
CA PHE A 138 17.33 -21.74 -32.76
C PHE A 138 18.48 -20.73 -32.83
N THR A 139 19.17 -20.69 -33.97
CA THR A 139 20.17 -19.65 -34.25
C THR A 139 19.54 -18.24 -34.32
N PRO A 140 20.33 -17.14 -34.21
CA PRO A 140 19.78 -15.78 -34.19
C PRO A 140 19.06 -15.35 -35.49
N ALA A 141 19.17 -16.15 -36.56
CA ALA A 141 18.49 -15.90 -37.84
C ALA A 141 16.96 -15.88 -37.71
N VAL A 142 16.38 -16.56 -36.71
CA VAL A 142 14.93 -16.63 -36.51
C VAL A 142 14.35 -15.51 -35.63
N LYS A 143 15.16 -14.53 -35.21
CA LYS A 143 14.75 -13.43 -34.31
C LYS A 143 13.60 -12.53 -34.85
N LEU A 144 13.26 -12.66 -36.13
CA LEU A 144 12.11 -11.98 -36.74
C LEU A 144 10.79 -12.76 -36.59
N LEU A 145 10.79 -13.94 -35.96
CA LEU A 145 9.58 -14.70 -35.67
C LEU A 145 8.93 -14.22 -34.38
N GLU A 146 7.64 -13.92 -34.44
CA GLU A 146 6.87 -13.45 -33.30
C GLU A 146 5.99 -14.58 -32.73
N PRO A 147 5.52 -14.46 -31.47
CA PRO A 147 4.41 -15.26 -30.99
C PRO A 147 3.22 -15.24 -31.97
N LEU A 148 2.52 -16.37 -32.05
CA LEU A 148 1.43 -16.68 -32.98
C LEU A 148 1.80 -16.85 -34.46
N ASP A 149 3.06 -16.65 -34.86
CA ASP A 149 3.48 -16.99 -36.22
C ASP A 149 3.49 -18.51 -36.44
N VAL A 150 3.28 -18.90 -37.71
CA VAL A 150 3.20 -20.29 -38.14
C VAL A 150 4.54 -20.69 -38.76
N ILE A 151 5.07 -21.82 -38.32
CA ILE A 151 6.33 -22.39 -38.81
C ILE A 151 6.09 -23.81 -39.33
N ALA A 152 6.92 -24.27 -40.27
CA ALA A 152 6.87 -25.63 -40.79
C ALA A 152 8.21 -26.35 -40.56
N TRP A 153 8.14 -27.57 -40.03
CA TRP A 153 9.29 -28.38 -39.68
C TRP A 153 9.28 -29.69 -40.47
N THR A 154 10.36 -29.94 -41.21
CA THR A 154 10.67 -31.25 -41.78
C THR A 154 11.71 -31.93 -40.89
N SER A 155 11.27 -32.93 -40.13
CA SER A 155 12.06 -33.62 -39.10
C SER A 155 12.11 -35.12 -39.40
N ALA A 156 13.27 -35.60 -39.82
CA ALA A 156 13.51 -37.04 -39.96
C ALA A 156 13.50 -37.73 -38.59
N ARG A 157 13.95 -37.02 -37.53
CA ARG A 157 13.95 -37.52 -36.15
C ARG A 157 12.54 -37.80 -35.61
N ASN A 158 11.58 -36.92 -35.92
CA ASN A 158 10.22 -36.99 -35.38
C ASN A 158 9.18 -37.54 -36.38
N GLY A 159 9.57 -37.87 -37.62
CA GLY A 159 8.66 -38.32 -38.67
C GLY A 159 7.73 -37.21 -39.21
N TYR A 160 8.25 -35.98 -39.30
CA TYR A 160 7.51 -34.83 -39.81
C TYR A 160 7.97 -34.50 -41.23
N ASP A 161 7.02 -34.46 -42.18
CA ASP A 161 7.21 -33.83 -43.48
C ASP A 161 6.43 -32.51 -43.51
N ASN A 162 7.17 -31.39 -43.64
CA ASN A 162 6.67 -30.03 -43.77
C ASN A 162 5.57 -29.65 -42.75
N LYS A 163 5.66 -30.21 -41.53
CA LYS A 163 4.58 -30.24 -40.55
C LYS A 163 4.48 -28.90 -39.84
N ARG A 164 3.26 -28.37 -39.73
CA ARG A 164 3.01 -27.04 -39.21
C ARG A 164 2.86 -27.00 -37.69
N PHE A 165 3.40 -25.94 -37.10
CA PHE A 165 3.33 -25.60 -35.70
C PHE A 165 3.08 -24.10 -35.56
N GLN A 166 2.45 -23.68 -34.45
CA GLN A 166 2.30 -22.27 -34.08
C GLN A 166 3.19 -21.93 -32.89
N LEU A 167 3.89 -20.80 -32.97
CA LEU A 167 4.69 -20.25 -31.88
C LEU A 167 3.78 -19.77 -30.73
N GLY A 168 4.04 -20.27 -29.53
CA GLY A 168 3.38 -19.84 -28.29
C GLY A 168 4.19 -18.83 -27.49
N ALA A 169 5.52 -18.94 -27.52
CA ALA A 169 6.47 -18.00 -26.93
C ALA A 169 7.80 -18.02 -27.69
N VAL A 170 8.49 -16.88 -27.72
CA VAL A 170 9.84 -16.71 -28.26
C VAL A 170 10.63 -15.83 -27.29
N ASP A 171 11.71 -16.36 -26.72
CA ASP A 171 12.55 -15.70 -25.72
C ASP A 171 13.97 -15.46 -26.27
N ASP A 172 14.43 -14.21 -26.15
CA ASP A 172 15.82 -13.81 -26.39
C ASP A 172 16.74 -14.44 -25.33
N LEU A 173 17.66 -15.32 -25.73
CA LEU A 173 18.67 -15.86 -24.80
C LEU A 173 19.89 -14.95 -24.71
N ASN A 174 20.63 -15.04 -23.59
CA ASN A 174 21.84 -14.25 -23.31
C ASN A 174 22.98 -14.45 -24.35
N ASN A 175 22.90 -15.47 -25.21
CA ASN A 175 23.81 -15.75 -26.32
C ASN A 175 23.26 -15.32 -27.69
N VAL A 176 22.18 -14.51 -27.72
CA VAL A 176 21.45 -14.01 -28.91
C VAL A 176 20.70 -15.10 -29.70
N ASN A 177 20.82 -16.37 -29.32
CA ASN A 177 19.98 -17.45 -29.82
C ASN A 177 18.53 -17.26 -29.34
N GLN A 178 17.58 -17.88 -30.04
CA GLN A 178 16.15 -17.72 -29.77
C GLN A 178 15.61 -19.02 -29.18
N SER A 179 15.10 -19.00 -27.95
CA SER A 179 14.33 -20.12 -27.41
C SER A 179 12.89 -19.98 -27.89
N ALA A 180 12.34 -20.98 -28.56
CA ALA A 180 10.97 -20.92 -29.04
C ALA A 180 10.17 -22.15 -28.61
N ALA A 181 9.01 -21.90 -28.01
CA ALA A 181 8.02 -22.92 -27.67
C ALA A 181 6.90 -22.91 -28.71
N PHE A 182 6.64 -24.05 -29.33
CA PHE A 182 5.68 -24.18 -30.43
C PHE A 182 4.83 -25.44 -30.31
N SER A 183 3.56 -25.33 -30.71
CA SER A 183 2.53 -26.37 -30.59
C SER A 183 2.00 -26.79 -31.95
N GLU A 184 1.66 -28.07 -32.14
CA GLU A 184 1.16 -28.58 -33.42
C GLU A 184 -0.09 -27.81 -33.87
N LEU A 185 -0.11 -27.48 -35.16
CA LEU A 185 -1.16 -26.68 -35.76
C LEU A 185 -1.52 -27.27 -37.11
N ASP A 186 -2.75 -27.75 -37.28
CA ASP A 186 -3.24 -28.21 -38.56
C ASP A 186 -4.34 -27.27 -39.09
N PRO A 187 -4.15 -26.62 -40.25
CA PRO A 187 -5.21 -25.84 -40.89
C PRO A 187 -6.51 -26.66 -41.09
N ALA A 188 -6.42 -27.98 -41.27
CA ALA A 188 -7.59 -28.85 -41.45
C ALA A 188 -8.47 -28.98 -40.18
N ASP A 189 -8.03 -28.49 -39.03
CA ASP A 189 -8.85 -28.37 -37.81
C ASP A 189 -9.87 -27.21 -37.94
N TYR A 190 -9.50 -26.17 -38.71
CA TYR A 190 -10.30 -24.99 -39.00
C TYR A 190 -11.15 -25.19 -40.27
N ASP A 191 -10.73 -26.08 -41.18
CA ASP A 191 -11.49 -26.44 -42.36
C ASP A 191 -12.89 -26.96 -41.99
N TRP A 192 -13.90 -26.39 -42.63
CA TRP A 192 -15.29 -26.74 -42.39
C TRP A 192 -15.97 -27.16 -43.68
N SER A 193 -16.07 -28.47 -43.87
CA SER A 193 -17.14 -29.01 -44.72
C SER A 193 -18.49 -28.84 -44.04
N SER A 194 -19.56 -28.70 -44.83
CA SER A 194 -20.94 -28.84 -44.37
C SER A 194 -21.21 -30.21 -43.72
N ASP A 195 -20.43 -31.24 -44.05
CA ASP A 195 -20.55 -32.59 -43.49
C ASP A 195 -20.31 -32.64 -41.97
N TYR A 196 -19.71 -31.59 -41.40
CA TYR A 196 -19.44 -31.47 -39.98
C TYR A 196 -20.54 -30.77 -39.17
N GLU A 197 -21.57 -30.22 -39.84
CA GLU A 197 -22.67 -29.50 -39.20
C GLU A 197 -23.70 -30.46 -38.59
N LEU A 198 -23.67 -30.57 -37.25
CA LEU A 198 -24.69 -31.30 -36.50
C LEU A 198 -26.02 -30.53 -36.53
N PRO A 199 -27.18 -31.21 -36.61
CA PRO A 199 -28.47 -30.55 -36.71
C PRO A 199 -28.78 -29.74 -35.44
N THR A 200 -28.85 -28.41 -35.59
CA THR A 200 -29.30 -27.50 -34.53
C THR A 200 -30.81 -27.45 -34.47
N THR A 201 -31.39 -28.00 -33.40
CA THR A 201 -32.80 -27.75 -33.07
C THR A 201 -32.93 -26.41 -32.36
N THR A 202 -32.96 -25.33 -33.16
CA THR A 202 -33.74 -24.16 -32.75
C THR A 202 -35.22 -24.56 -32.66
N GLY A 203 -35.91 -24.01 -31.67
CA GLY A 203 -37.37 -24.07 -31.53
C GLY A 203 -38.03 -23.72 -32.87
N PRO A 204 -39.10 -24.45 -33.26
CA PRO A 204 -39.35 -24.77 -34.67
C PRO A 204 -39.73 -23.65 -35.65
N LEU A 205 -39.26 -23.85 -36.92
CA LEU A 205 -39.61 -23.12 -38.16
C LEU A 205 -39.76 -23.91 -39.54
N GLY A 206 -38.85 -24.77 -40.08
CA GLY A 206 -38.94 -25.25 -41.52
C GLY A 206 -38.27 -26.61 -41.99
N ARG A 207 -38.63 -27.21 -43.18
CA ARG A 207 -38.33 -28.62 -43.66
C ARG A 207 -38.39 -28.87 -45.23
N VAL A 208 -37.71 -29.87 -45.88
CA VAL A 208 -37.60 -30.13 -47.39
C VAL A 208 -37.25 -31.61 -47.88
N LYS A 209 -37.37 -32.05 -49.19
CA LYS A 209 -36.83 -33.35 -49.85
C LYS A 209 -37.02 -33.60 -51.44
N PRO A 210 -36.37 -34.62 -52.14
CA PRO A 210 -36.24 -34.80 -53.67
C PRO A 210 -36.49 -36.22 -54.38
N GLN A 211 -36.33 -36.44 -55.75
CA GLN A 211 -36.56 -37.74 -56.54
C GLN A 211 -35.95 -37.97 -58.04
N PRO A 212 -35.42 -39.18 -58.49
CA PRO A 212 -34.79 -39.52 -59.87
C PRO A 212 -34.94 -41.00 -60.56
N ARG A 213 -34.56 -41.30 -61.89
CA ARG A 213 -34.29 -42.52 -62.94
C ARG A 213 -34.97 -44.00 -63.31
N VAL A 214 -35.93 -44.28 -64.32
CA VAL A 214 -36.53 -45.57 -65.06
C VAL A 214 -37.60 -46.72 -64.55
N LEU A 215 -38.68 -47.23 -65.29
CA LEU A 215 -39.67 -48.42 -65.00
C LEU A 215 -40.47 -49.02 -66.23
N GLY A 216 -40.99 -50.29 -66.20
CA GLY A 216 -41.56 -51.05 -67.35
C GLY A 216 -43.06 -51.46 -67.57
N SER A 217 -44.02 -51.58 -66.63
CA SER A 217 -45.44 -51.90 -66.96
C SER A 217 -46.44 -51.38 -65.91
N PHE A 218 -47.18 -50.32 -66.21
CA PHE A 218 -47.89 -49.55 -65.19
C PHE A 218 -49.35 -49.25 -65.57
N GLY A 219 -50.27 -49.27 -64.59
CA GLY A 219 -51.69 -48.94 -64.77
C GLY A 219 -52.28 -48.11 -63.61
N VAL A 220 -53.37 -47.39 -63.88
CA VAL A 220 -54.07 -46.51 -62.92
C VAL A 220 -55.59 -46.48 -63.09
N PHE A 221 -56.30 -46.25 -61.98
CA PHE A 221 -57.75 -46.36 -61.83
C PHE A 221 -58.29 -45.32 -60.82
N PRO A 222 -59.57 -44.91 -60.85
CA PRO A 222 -60.16 -43.99 -59.86
C PRO A 222 -60.30 -44.64 -58.46
N ALA A 223 -60.24 -43.82 -57.39
CA ALA A 223 -60.46 -44.27 -56.00
C ALA A 223 -60.87 -43.11 -55.05
N THR A 224 -61.14 -43.44 -53.78
CA THR A 224 -61.40 -42.46 -52.69
C THR A 224 -60.73 -42.90 -51.38
N VAL A 225 -60.51 -41.96 -50.46
CA VAL A 225 -60.07 -42.27 -49.08
C VAL A 225 -61.24 -42.13 -48.11
N LYS A 226 -61.47 -43.18 -47.33
CA LYS A 226 -62.52 -43.30 -46.32
C LYS A 226 -61.97 -43.09 -44.92
N ASP A 227 -62.79 -42.56 -44.02
CA ASP A 227 -62.51 -42.54 -42.59
C ASP A 227 -62.82 -43.88 -41.89
N ALA A 228 -62.61 -43.95 -40.58
CA ALA A 228 -62.86 -45.14 -39.77
C ALA A 228 -64.34 -45.57 -39.67
N LEU A 229 -65.28 -44.76 -40.20
CA LEU A 229 -66.70 -45.07 -40.34
C LEU A 229 -67.07 -45.43 -41.79
N GLY A 230 -66.08 -45.50 -42.70
CA GLY A 230 -66.27 -45.82 -44.12
C GLY A 230 -66.67 -44.64 -45.00
N VAL A 231 -66.69 -43.40 -44.46
CA VAL A 231 -67.16 -42.21 -45.19
C VAL A 231 -66.02 -41.59 -46.00
N ASP A 232 -66.26 -41.40 -47.30
CA ASP A 232 -65.30 -40.79 -48.22
C ASP A 232 -65.02 -39.33 -47.84
N ARG A 233 -63.75 -39.00 -47.59
CA ARG A 233 -63.31 -37.66 -47.18
C ARG A 233 -62.61 -36.88 -48.27
N ARG A 234 -61.79 -37.54 -49.11
CA ARG A 234 -60.98 -36.92 -50.17
C ARG A 234 -60.78 -37.89 -51.36
N PRO A 235 -60.59 -37.41 -52.60
CA PRO A 235 -60.49 -38.25 -53.79
C PRO A 235 -59.09 -38.88 -53.95
N ALA A 236 -59.01 -39.94 -54.75
CA ALA A 236 -57.79 -40.72 -54.96
C ALA A 236 -57.73 -41.41 -56.34
N ILE A 237 -56.60 -42.06 -56.60
CA ILE A 237 -56.26 -42.85 -57.78
C ILE A 237 -55.61 -44.16 -57.30
N ARG A 238 -56.07 -45.35 -57.68
CA ARG A 238 -55.31 -46.60 -57.47
C ARG A 238 -54.28 -46.79 -58.58
N ALA A 239 -53.12 -47.31 -58.25
CA ALA A 239 -51.98 -47.48 -59.15
C ALA A 239 -51.42 -48.90 -59.00
N ALA A 240 -51.11 -49.59 -60.11
CA ALA A 240 -50.73 -51.01 -60.13
C ALA A 240 -49.56 -51.30 -61.08
N TRP A 241 -48.76 -52.32 -60.76
CA TRP A 241 -47.49 -52.68 -61.39
C TRP A 241 -47.16 -54.18 -61.22
N PRO A 242 -46.35 -54.80 -62.10
CA PRO A 242 -45.78 -56.11 -61.83
C PRO A 242 -44.66 -55.99 -60.79
N TYR A 243 -44.56 -56.98 -59.91
CA TYR A 243 -43.40 -57.19 -59.06
C TYR A 243 -42.80 -58.58 -59.34
N ASN A 244 -41.51 -58.73 -59.06
CA ASN A 244 -40.84 -60.03 -59.08
C ASN A 244 -39.93 -60.13 -57.84
N ASN A 245 -40.07 -61.21 -57.08
CA ASN A 245 -39.37 -61.40 -55.80
C ASN A 245 -37.84 -61.52 -55.96
N ASP A 246 -37.34 -61.86 -57.15
CA ASP A 246 -35.91 -62.07 -57.39
C ASP A 246 -35.10 -60.76 -57.54
N ASP A 247 -35.76 -59.60 -57.78
CA ASP A 247 -35.07 -58.30 -57.89
C ASP A 247 -34.87 -57.63 -56.52
N VAL A 248 -33.93 -58.18 -55.77
CA VAL A 248 -33.47 -57.68 -54.46
C VAL A 248 -32.95 -56.23 -54.47
N ALA A 249 -32.77 -55.62 -55.64
CA ALA A 249 -32.41 -54.20 -55.72
C ALA A 249 -33.62 -53.28 -55.50
N ILE A 250 -34.86 -53.76 -55.68
CA ILE A 250 -36.11 -53.00 -55.52
C ILE A 250 -36.59 -53.06 -54.05
N ARG A 251 -36.76 -51.89 -53.42
CA ARG A 251 -37.41 -51.75 -52.10
C ARG A 251 -38.76 -51.05 -52.14
N ALA A 252 -39.13 -50.49 -53.29
CA ALA A 252 -40.24 -49.56 -53.39
C ALA A 252 -40.65 -49.31 -54.84
N ILE A 253 -41.77 -48.62 -55.01
CA ILE A 253 -42.20 -48.02 -56.26
C ILE A 253 -42.70 -46.60 -55.99
N ALA A 254 -42.43 -45.63 -56.86
CA ALA A 254 -42.90 -44.25 -56.76
C ALA A 254 -43.68 -43.81 -58.00
N PHE A 255 -44.34 -42.66 -57.89
CA PHE A 255 -45.35 -42.20 -58.82
C PHE A 255 -45.17 -40.71 -59.12
N GLN A 256 -45.58 -40.27 -60.30
CA GLN A 256 -45.88 -38.87 -60.60
C GLN A 256 -47.30 -38.81 -61.15
N VAL A 257 -48.08 -37.82 -60.74
CA VAL A 257 -49.41 -37.48 -61.27
C VAL A 257 -49.32 -36.06 -61.84
N ARG A 258 -49.96 -35.79 -62.97
CA ARG A 258 -50.14 -34.46 -63.56
C ARG A 258 -51.56 -34.28 -64.09
N GLU A 259 -52.06 -33.07 -64.17
CA GLU A 259 -53.35 -32.80 -64.82
C GLU A 259 -53.22 -33.04 -66.33
N ALA A 260 -54.24 -33.66 -66.95
CA ALA A 260 -54.12 -34.18 -68.31
C ALA A 260 -53.80 -33.06 -69.32
N GLY A 261 -52.93 -33.37 -70.30
CA GLY A 261 -52.48 -32.42 -71.33
C GLY A 261 -51.51 -31.32 -70.86
N LYS A 262 -51.28 -31.12 -69.56
CA LYS A 262 -50.25 -30.18 -69.05
C LYS A 262 -48.88 -30.84 -69.01
N THR A 263 -47.80 -30.06 -69.13
CA THR A 263 -46.43 -30.57 -68.93
C THR A 263 -46.13 -30.90 -67.48
N ASP A 264 -46.72 -30.15 -66.56
CA ASP A 264 -46.19 -29.95 -65.20
C ASP A 264 -46.71 -30.99 -64.21
N VAL A 265 -45.82 -31.45 -63.33
CA VAL A 265 -46.08 -32.58 -62.43
C VAL A 265 -46.79 -32.11 -61.15
N MET A 266 -48.09 -32.35 -61.09
CA MET A 266 -48.96 -31.91 -59.99
C MET A 266 -48.67 -32.60 -58.65
N TRP A 267 -48.32 -33.89 -58.64
CA TRP A 267 -47.98 -34.63 -57.43
C TRP A 267 -46.98 -35.76 -57.70
N ARG A 268 -46.31 -36.26 -56.65
CA ARG A 268 -45.44 -37.45 -56.70
C ARG A 268 -45.61 -38.31 -55.44
N GLY A 269 -45.74 -39.63 -55.62
CA GLY A 269 -46.01 -40.60 -54.54
C GLY A 269 -44.95 -41.70 -54.41
N ARG A 270 -45.13 -42.60 -53.43
CA ARG A 270 -44.32 -43.83 -53.22
C ARG A 270 -45.08 -44.88 -52.40
N SER A 271 -44.90 -46.16 -52.73
CA SER A 271 -45.15 -47.33 -51.87
C SER A 271 -43.80 -47.98 -51.55
N ASP A 272 -43.60 -48.37 -50.29
CA ASP A 272 -42.44 -49.11 -49.79
C ASP A 272 -42.70 -50.62 -49.65
N GLN A 273 -43.84 -51.09 -50.16
CA GLN A 273 -44.21 -52.49 -50.29
C GLN A 273 -44.41 -52.80 -51.80
N PRO A 274 -43.32 -52.86 -52.58
CA PRO A 274 -43.41 -53.15 -54.02
C PRO A 274 -44.03 -54.53 -54.29
N GLU A 275 -43.94 -55.46 -53.34
CA GLU A 275 -44.50 -56.81 -53.39
C GLU A 275 -46.04 -56.89 -53.41
N GLU A 276 -46.74 -55.85 -52.98
CA GLU A 276 -48.22 -55.82 -53.04
C GLU A 276 -48.77 -55.63 -54.47
N GLY A 277 -47.94 -55.17 -55.42
CA GLY A 277 -48.34 -54.96 -56.81
C GLY A 277 -49.26 -53.77 -57.07
N GLU A 278 -49.86 -53.16 -56.04
CA GLU A 278 -50.66 -51.93 -56.16
C GLU A 278 -50.66 -51.03 -54.91
N ALA A 279 -51.06 -49.76 -55.07
CA ALA A 279 -51.21 -48.79 -53.98
C ALA A 279 -52.26 -47.72 -54.30
N LEU A 280 -52.78 -47.06 -53.25
CA LEU A 280 -53.73 -45.95 -53.34
C LEU A 280 -53.02 -44.59 -53.27
N LEU A 281 -53.09 -43.82 -54.36
CA LEU A 281 -52.53 -42.48 -54.50
C LEU A 281 -53.63 -41.44 -54.17
N ALA A 282 -53.63 -40.90 -52.95
CA ALA A 282 -54.67 -39.97 -52.47
C ALA A 282 -54.20 -38.52 -52.14
N PRO A 283 -53.59 -37.78 -53.09
CA PRO A 283 -53.23 -36.38 -52.87
C PRO A 283 -54.43 -35.48 -52.54
N PHE A 284 -54.30 -34.66 -51.49
CA PHE A 284 -55.26 -33.58 -51.21
C PHE A 284 -55.31 -32.49 -52.28
N SER A 285 -54.29 -32.41 -53.14
CA SER A 285 -54.26 -31.52 -54.28
C SER A 285 -55.06 -32.03 -55.47
N LEU A 286 -55.43 -33.32 -55.52
CA LEU A 286 -56.35 -33.83 -56.54
C LEU A 286 -57.65 -33.05 -56.42
N LEU A 287 -58.00 -32.36 -57.48
CA LEU A 287 -59.28 -31.69 -57.55
C LEU A 287 -60.38 -32.74 -57.68
N PRO A 288 -61.56 -32.49 -57.08
CA PRO A 288 -62.75 -33.31 -57.31
C PRO A 288 -63.07 -33.37 -58.82
N ASP A 289 -63.46 -34.54 -59.34
CA ASP A 289 -63.93 -34.73 -60.73
C ASP A 289 -63.00 -34.15 -61.83
N THR A 290 -61.69 -34.41 -61.74
CA THR A 290 -60.69 -33.82 -62.65
C THR A 290 -59.83 -34.89 -63.34
N ASP A 291 -59.42 -34.64 -64.58
CA ASP A 291 -58.63 -35.57 -65.40
C ASP A 291 -57.12 -35.41 -65.16
N TYR A 292 -56.45 -36.53 -64.94
CA TYR A 292 -55.02 -36.63 -64.65
C TYR A 292 -54.33 -37.67 -65.53
N GLU A 293 -53.01 -37.64 -65.53
CA GLU A 293 -52.12 -38.66 -66.07
C GLU A 293 -51.08 -39.04 -65.01
N VAL A 294 -50.70 -40.32 -64.96
CA VAL A 294 -49.80 -40.87 -63.94
C VAL A 294 -48.70 -41.70 -64.59
N LYS A 295 -47.46 -41.55 -64.14
CA LYS A 295 -46.36 -42.47 -64.46
C LYS A 295 -45.70 -42.97 -63.21
N ALA A 296 -45.11 -44.15 -63.25
CA ALA A 296 -44.57 -44.81 -62.08
C ALA A 296 -43.09 -45.15 -62.23
N LYS A 297 -42.53 -45.67 -61.14
CA LYS A 297 -41.15 -46.01 -60.99
C LYS A 297 -40.81 -47.09 -60.00
N PHE A 298 -39.94 -48.06 -60.26
CA PHE A 298 -39.32 -48.76 -59.12
C PHE A 298 -38.42 -47.80 -58.33
N VAL A 299 -38.01 -48.20 -57.13
CA VAL A 299 -37.09 -47.47 -56.25
C VAL A 299 -36.25 -48.48 -55.48
N GLY A 300 -34.95 -48.22 -55.39
CA GLY A 300 -34.00 -49.17 -54.83
C GLY A 300 -33.76 -49.10 -53.32
N GLY A 301 -33.17 -50.16 -52.79
CA GLY A 301 -32.74 -50.27 -51.39
C GLY A 301 -31.57 -49.35 -51.04
N GLY A 302 -31.86 -48.12 -50.62
CA GLY A 302 -30.88 -47.18 -50.05
C GLY A 302 -30.57 -45.98 -50.94
N ASN A 303 -30.25 -46.21 -52.23
CA ASN A 303 -30.17 -45.11 -53.19
C ASN A 303 -31.33 -45.14 -54.19
N THR A 304 -32.15 -44.08 -54.16
CA THR A 304 -33.27 -43.92 -55.09
C THR A 304 -32.84 -43.38 -56.46
N GLU A 305 -31.53 -43.16 -56.71
CA GLU A 305 -30.93 -42.90 -58.03
C GLU A 305 -30.68 -44.15 -58.88
N LEU A 306 -31.22 -45.31 -58.46
CA LEU A 306 -31.83 -46.24 -59.42
C LEU A 306 -33.20 -45.68 -59.87
N PHE A 307 -34.06 -46.55 -60.39
CA PHE A 307 -35.53 -46.53 -60.30
C PHE A 307 -36.34 -45.23 -60.61
N ALA A 308 -37.06 -45.05 -61.75
CA ALA A 308 -37.93 -43.91 -62.22
C ALA A 308 -38.88 -44.15 -63.43
N TRP A 309 -38.99 -43.21 -64.36
CA TRP A 309 -40.29 -42.89 -64.92
C TRP A 309 -40.68 -43.64 -66.19
N SER A 310 -41.79 -44.36 -66.10
CA SER A 310 -42.54 -44.93 -67.24
C SER A 310 -43.18 -43.85 -68.13
N ALA A 311 -43.90 -44.26 -69.16
CA ALA A 311 -44.88 -43.40 -69.84
C ALA A 311 -45.99 -42.93 -68.87
N TRP A 312 -46.63 -41.82 -69.22
CA TRP A 312 -47.81 -41.25 -68.55
C TRP A 312 -49.09 -42.00 -68.97
N MET A 313 -49.98 -42.29 -68.02
CA MET A 313 -51.20 -43.10 -68.14
C MET A 313 -52.42 -42.33 -67.59
N PRO A 314 -53.50 -42.10 -68.36
CA PRO A 314 -54.62 -41.25 -67.93
C PRO A 314 -55.55 -41.88 -66.87
N VAL A 315 -56.16 -41.05 -66.02
CA VAL A 315 -57.15 -41.41 -64.99
C VAL A 315 -57.93 -40.18 -64.51
N ARG A 316 -59.23 -40.31 -64.21
CA ARG A 316 -60.07 -39.23 -63.64
C ARG A 316 -60.35 -39.47 -62.15
N THR A 317 -60.45 -38.42 -61.34
CA THR A 317 -60.71 -38.51 -59.90
C THR A 317 -62.21 -38.47 -59.56
N PRO A 318 -62.67 -39.12 -58.47
CA PRO A 318 -64.01 -38.89 -57.93
C PRO A 318 -64.21 -37.49 -57.31
N ASN A 319 -65.47 -37.15 -56.98
CA ASN A 319 -65.83 -35.81 -56.48
C ASN A 319 -65.99 -35.80 -54.94
N VAL A 320 -64.98 -35.33 -54.19
CA VAL A 320 -65.04 -35.23 -52.70
C VAL A 320 -64.34 -33.96 -52.22
N GLN A 321 -65.01 -33.15 -51.38
CA GLN A 321 -64.61 -31.78 -51.03
C GLN A 321 -64.26 -31.59 -49.54
N LEU A 322 -63.55 -30.49 -49.21
CA LEU A 322 -63.19 -30.12 -47.83
C LEU A 322 -64.40 -29.64 -47.02
N THR A 323 -64.32 -29.81 -45.70
CA THR A 323 -65.37 -29.47 -44.73
C THR A 323 -64.84 -28.55 -43.62
N ALA A 324 -65.70 -28.08 -42.73
CA ALA A 324 -65.32 -27.18 -41.63
C ALA A 324 -64.28 -27.78 -40.65
N ALA A 325 -64.15 -29.11 -40.58
CA ALA A 325 -63.15 -29.78 -39.75
C ALA A 325 -61.73 -29.77 -40.36
N ASP A 326 -61.56 -29.30 -41.60
CA ASP A 326 -60.32 -29.38 -42.37
C ASP A 326 -59.47 -28.09 -42.36
N ILE A 327 -59.89 -27.05 -41.60
CA ILE A 327 -59.22 -25.73 -41.52
C ILE A 327 -58.93 -25.37 -40.05
N LEU A 328 -57.77 -24.75 -39.80
CA LEU A 328 -57.29 -24.34 -38.47
C LEU A 328 -57.50 -22.84 -38.21
N ASP A 329 -57.70 -22.50 -36.93
CA ASP A 329 -57.85 -21.13 -36.45
C ASP A 329 -56.64 -20.24 -36.80
N GLY A 330 -56.89 -18.97 -37.12
CA GLY A 330 -55.87 -17.97 -37.43
C GLY A 330 -55.13 -18.13 -38.78
N ALA A 331 -55.43 -19.17 -39.57
CA ALA A 331 -54.72 -19.44 -40.82
C ALA A 331 -54.93 -18.38 -41.94
N ILE A 332 -56.00 -17.58 -41.85
CA ILE A 332 -56.35 -16.51 -42.79
C ILE A 332 -55.91 -15.15 -42.22
N VAL A 333 -55.16 -14.38 -43.01
CA VAL A 333 -54.61 -13.06 -42.64
C VAL A 333 -54.83 -12.07 -43.79
N ALA A 334 -54.72 -10.76 -43.52
CA ALA A 334 -55.05 -9.70 -44.48
C ALA A 334 -54.36 -9.87 -45.86
N ALA A 335 -53.07 -10.22 -45.91
CA ALA A 335 -52.34 -10.46 -47.16
C ALA A 335 -52.79 -11.70 -47.97
N LYS A 336 -53.72 -12.50 -47.43
CA LYS A 336 -54.39 -13.63 -48.12
C LYS A 336 -55.84 -13.30 -48.53
N LEU A 337 -56.27 -12.06 -48.36
CA LEU A 337 -57.61 -11.56 -48.70
C LEU A 337 -57.46 -10.40 -49.68
N ALA A 338 -58.32 -10.33 -50.69
CA ALA A 338 -58.39 -9.18 -51.59
C ALA A 338 -59.22 -8.05 -50.98
N ASP A 339 -59.00 -6.81 -51.46
CA ASP A 339 -59.80 -5.66 -51.04
C ASP A 339 -61.31 -5.91 -51.25
N ALA A 340 -62.10 -5.49 -50.26
CA ALA A 340 -63.54 -5.71 -50.16
C ALA A 340 -64.03 -7.18 -50.24
N ALA A 341 -63.15 -8.20 -50.21
CA ALA A 341 -63.56 -9.60 -50.33
C ALA A 341 -64.49 -10.09 -49.20
N VAL A 342 -64.45 -9.45 -48.03
CA VAL A 342 -65.19 -9.83 -46.82
C VAL A 342 -66.36 -8.86 -46.58
N GLU A 343 -67.48 -9.16 -47.22
CA GLU A 343 -68.80 -8.53 -47.00
C GLU A 343 -69.46 -9.00 -45.69
N ALA A 344 -70.48 -8.27 -45.22
CA ALA A 344 -71.12 -8.52 -43.93
C ALA A 344 -71.77 -9.92 -43.78
N ASN A 345 -72.18 -10.55 -44.88
CA ASN A 345 -72.70 -11.94 -44.90
C ASN A 345 -71.59 -13.01 -44.83
N LYS A 346 -70.33 -12.63 -45.04
CA LYS A 346 -69.13 -13.48 -44.91
C LYS A 346 -68.50 -13.36 -43.51
N ILE A 347 -69.10 -12.55 -42.62
CA ILE A 347 -68.70 -12.38 -41.22
C ILE A 347 -69.79 -13.00 -40.33
N MET A 348 -69.41 -13.94 -39.46
CA MET A 348 -70.36 -14.57 -38.54
C MET A 348 -70.88 -13.57 -37.48
N THR A 349 -72.11 -13.78 -37.02
CA THR A 349 -72.73 -12.95 -35.96
C THR A 349 -71.84 -12.90 -34.71
N GLY A 350 -71.58 -11.69 -34.21
CA GLY A 350 -70.72 -11.46 -33.04
C GLY A 350 -69.21 -11.44 -33.31
N ALA A 351 -68.74 -11.71 -34.55
CA ALA A 351 -67.30 -11.67 -34.84
C ALA A 351 -66.69 -10.26 -34.83
N VAL A 352 -67.50 -9.20 -34.96
CA VAL A 352 -67.08 -7.82 -34.74
C VAL A 352 -67.38 -7.43 -33.29
N THR A 353 -66.31 -7.36 -32.48
CA THR A 353 -66.32 -6.91 -31.09
C THR A 353 -65.77 -5.48 -31.00
N GLU A 354 -65.87 -4.84 -29.83
CA GLU A 354 -65.39 -3.46 -29.61
C GLU A 354 -63.92 -3.28 -30.05
N LEU A 355 -63.05 -4.25 -29.71
CA LEU A 355 -61.63 -4.27 -30.10
C LEU A 355 -61.37 -4.38 -31.62
N LYS A 356 -62.42 -4.58 -32.44
CA LYS A 356 -62.37 -4.79 -33.90
C LYS A 356 -63.08 -3.66 -34.66
N LEU A 357 -63.67 -2.68 -33.97
CA LEU A 357 -64.14 -1.43 -34.56
C LEU A 357 -63.11 -0.34 -34.24
N ALA A 358 -62.53 0.24 -35.29
CA ALA A 358 -61.64 1.39 -35.12
C ALA A 358 -62.40 2.59 -34.56
N ASP A 359 -61.69 3.47 -33.84
CA ASP A 359 -62.28 4.67 -33.27
C ASP A 359 -62.92 5.55 -34.37
N ARG A 360 -64.11 6.10 -34.09
CA ARG A 360 -65.01 6.76 -35.06
C ARG A 360 -65.46 5.94 -36.29
N ALA A 361 -65.35 4.61 -36.31
CA ALA A 361 -65.84 3.79 -37.44
C ALA A 361 -67.36 3.90 -37.70
N VAL A 362 -68.14 4.32 -36.69
CA VAL A 362 -69.56 4.67 -36.80
C VAL A 362 -69.71 6.19 -36.81
N SER A 363 -70.27 6.74 -37.89
CA SER A 363 -70.53 8.18 -38.06
C SER A 363 -72.03 8.48 -37.94
N ASP A 364 -72.36 9.76 -37.72
CA ASP A 364 -73.74 10.27 -37.55
C ASP A 364 -74.69 9.79 -38.65
N LEU A 365 -74.23 9.69 -39.90
CA LEU A 365 -75.01 9.22 -41.05
C LEU A 365 -75.46 7.74 -40.92
N LYS A 366 -74.83 6.98 -40.02
CA LYS A 366 -75.18 5.59 -39.68
C LYS A 366 -76.10 5.49 -38.45
N ILE A 367 -76.36 6.60 -37.74
CA ILE A 367 -77.20 6.68 -36.54
C ILE A 367 -78.49 7.45 -36.89
N LYS A 368 -79.64 6.77 -36.86
CA LYS A 368 -80.94 7.40 -37.20
C LYS A 368 -81.45 8.28 -36.05
N LEU A 369 -82.25 9.29 -36.39
CA LEU A 369 -82.99 10.09 -35.41
C LEU A 369 -83.81 9.18 -34.49
N ALA A 370 -83.70 9.38 -33.17
CA ALA A 370 -84.30 8.55 -32.12
C ALA A 370 -83.89 7.05 -32.12
N ALA A 371 -82.80 6.66 -32.78
CA ALA A 371 -82.25 5.31 -32.68
C ALA A 371 -81.74 4.97 -31.25
N ILE A 372 -81.27 5.98 -30.53
CA ILE A 372 -80.93 5.89 -29.10
C ILE A 372 -82.14 6.40 -28.30
N LYS A 373 -82.76 5.49 -27.54
CA LYS A 373 -83.85 5.78 -26.60
C LYS A 373 -83.30 6.06 -25.20
N THR A 374 -84.09 6.67 -24.32
CA THR A 374 -83.74 6.82 -22.90
C THR A 374 -83.55 5.50 -22.15
N GLU A 375 -84.20 4.41 -22.57
CA GLU A 375 -83.95 3.05 -22.03
C GLU A 375 -82.60 2.44 -22.49
N LEU A 376 -81.96 3.04 -23.50
CA LEU A 376 -80.64 2.66 -24.03
C LEU A 376 -79.54 3.65 -23.60
N ILE A 377 -79.86 4.59 -22.71
CA ILE A 377 -78.94 5.55 -22.12
C ILE A 377 -78.89 5.21 -20.63
N GLU A 378 -77.80 4.56 -20.21
CA GLU A 378 -77.60 4.24 -18.80
C GLU A 378 -77.48 5.49 -17.91
N ASN A 379 -77.61 5.32 -16.61
CA ASN A 379 -77.53 6.44 -15.66
C ASN A 379 -76.16 7.13 -15.77
N GLN A 380 -76.16 8.43 -16.04
CA GLN A 380 -75.00 9.28 -16.39
C GLN A 380 -74.33 9.03 -17.76
N ALA A 381 -74.86 8.19 -18.66
CA ALA A 381 -74.26 7.98 -19.99
C ALA A 381 -74.23 9.25 -20.87
N VAL A 382 -75.12 10.23 -20.63
CA VAL A 382 -74.98 11.60 -21.16
C VAL A 382 -74.10 12.41 -20.19
N VAL A 383 -72.79 12.20 -20.28
CA VAL A 383 -71.78 13.03 -19.62
C VAL A 383 -71.69 14.42 -20.25
N ALA A 384 -71.03 15.37 -19.59
CA ALA A 384 -70.86 16.73 -20.12
C ALA A 384 -70.25 16.77 -21.54
N ALA A 385 -69.28 15.90 -21.85
CA ALA A 385 -68.68 15.81 -23.18
C ALA A 385 -69.62 15.28 -24.29
N ALA A 386 -70.78 14.71 -23.93
CA ALA A 386 -71.83 14.29 -24.86
C ALA A 386 -72.83 15.42 -25.19
N LEU A 387 -72.68 16.60 -24.58
CA LEU A 387 -73.46 17.81 -24.85
C LEU A 387 -72.52 18.95 -25.25
N ALA A 388 -72.73 19.54 -26.42
CA ALA A 388 -72.01 20.74 -26.81
C ALA A 388 -72.33 21.92 -25.86
N ASP A 389 -71.39 22.85 -25.72
CA ASP A 389 -71.60 24.06 -24.91
C ASP A 389 -72.85 24.82 -25.36
N VAL A 390 -73.64 25.30 -24.38
CA VAL A 390 -74.92 26.00 -24.58
C VAL A 390 -76.00 25.16 -25.31
N ALA A 391 -75.80 23.84 -25.51
CA ALA A 391 -76.79 22.99 -26.18
C ALA A 391 -78.17 22.94 -25.47
N VAL A 392 -78.23 23.20 -24.16
CA VAL A 392 -79.47 23.29 -23.38
C VAL A 392 -79.87 24.76 -23.22
N THR A 393 -80.71 25.26 -24.14
CA THR A 393 -81.23 26.63 -24.14
C THR A 393 -82.53 26.76 -23.33
N GLN A 394 -82.94 27.97 -22.98
CA GLN A 394 -84.20 28.23 -22.24
C GLN A 394 -85.42 27.58 -22.90
N GLN A 395 -85.51 27.58 -24.24
CA GLN A 395 -86.61 26.95 -24.98
C GLN A 395 -86.65 25.43 -24.85
N LYS A 396 -85.55 24.79 -24.43
CA LYS A 396 -85.46 23.35 -24.13
C LYS A 396 -85.74 23.02 -22.66
N ILE A 397 -85.99 24.02 -21.82
CA ILE A 397 -86.34 23.88 -20.40
C ILE A 397 -87.73 24.49 -20.18
N ALA A 398 -88.75 23.66 -19.96
CA ALA A 398 -90.11 24.16 -19.71
C ALA A 398 -90.20 24.98 -18.41
N THR A 399 -91.20 25.87 -18.32
CA THR A 399 -91.46 26.69 -17.11
C THR A 399 -91.63 25.79 -15.89
N ASN A 400 -90.94 26.12 -14.80
CA ASN A 400 -90.87 25.33 -13.55
C ASN A 400 -90.33 23.88 -13.72
N ALA A 401 -89.73 23.53 -14.86
CA ALA A 401 -89.14 22.20 -15.06
C ALA A 401 -87.96 21.92 -14.13
N VAL A 402 -87.24 22.96 -13.71
CA VAL A 402 -86.17 22.91 -12.70
C VAL A 402 -86.74 23.39 -11.36
N THR A 403 -87.02 22.45 -10.47
CA THR A 403 -87.51 22.69 -9.10
C THR A 403 -86.37 22.49 -8.09
N GLN A 404 -86.57 22.88 -6.83
CA GLN A 404 -85.56 22.70 -5.76
C GLN A 404 -85.07 21.24 -5.64
N LEU A 405 -85.92 20.24 -5.86
CA LEU A 405 -85.53 18.81 -5.84
C LEU A 405 -84.73 18.35 -7.08
N LYS A 406 -84.67 19.17 -8.13
CA LYS A 406 -83.94 18.88 -9.39
C LYS A 406 -82.65 19.68 -9.51
N ILE A 407 -82.49 20.71 -8.68
CA ILE A 407 -81.20 21.32 -8.37
C ILE A 407 -80.61 20.48 -7.24
N ALA A 408 -79.59 19.66 -7.51
CA ALA A 408 -78.92 18.93 -6.44
C ALA A 408 -78.31 19.90 -5.41
N ALA A 409 -78.01 19.40 -4.20
CA ALA A 409 -77.22 20.18 -3.23
C ALA A 409 -75.96 20.74 -3.92
N ASP A 410 -75.67 22.01 -3.65
CA ASP A 410 -74.54 22.77 -4.21
C ASP A 410 -74.52 22.88 -5.76
N ALA A 411 -75.58 22.49 -6.47
CA ALA A 411 -75.61 22.57 -7.93
C ALA A 411 -75.65 24.00 -8.48
N VAL A 412 -76.02 25.00 -7.67
CA VAL A 412 -75.83 26.44 -7.93
C VAL A 412 -74.75 26.97 -7.00
N THR A 413 -73.49 26.86 -7.42
CA THR A 413 -72.33 27.45 -6.74
C THR A 413 -72.17 28.94 -7.08
N GLU A 414 -71.34 29.64 -6.31
CA GLU A 414 -70.97 31.04 -6.57
C GLU A 414 -70.49 31.27 -8.02
N ALA A 415 -69.63 30.38 -8.55
CA ALA A 415 -69.14 30.46 -9.93
C ALA A 415 -70.23 30.27 -11.02
N LYS A 416 -71.45 29.83 -10.66
CA LYS A 416 -72.60 29.72 -11.58
C LYS A 416 -73.56 30.92 -11.47
N VAL A 417 -73.31 31.83 -10.53
CA VAL A 417 -74.04 33.09 -10.39
C VAL A 417 -73.11 34.21 -10.86
N ALA A 418 -73.46 34.87 -11.98
CA ALA A 418 -72.64 35.97 -12.48
C ALA A 418 -72.55 37.11 -11.46
N VAL A 419 -71.42 37.84 -11.48
CA VAL A 419 -71.23 39.05 -10.66
C VAL A 419 -72.40 40.02 -10.90
N ASP A 420 -72.89 40.63 -9.82
CA ASP A 420 -74.09 41.49 -9.78
C ASP A 420 -75.41 40.88 -10.29
N ALA A 421 -75.48 39.56 -10.52
CA ALA A 421 -76.72 38.91 -10.95
C ALA A 421 -77.87 39.04 -9.94
N ILE A 422 -77.57 39.21 -8.65
CA ILE A 422 -78.55 39.42 -7.57
C ILE A 422 -78.51 40.88 -7.10
N THR A 423 -79.17 41.76 -7.84
CA THR A 423 -79.29 43.19 -7.51
C THR A 423 -80.32 43.45 -6.41
N GLN A 424 -80.30 44.65 -5.80
CA GLN A 424 -81.23 45.04 -4.73
C GLN A 424 -82.71 44.78 -5.09
N GLY A 425 -83.13 45.09 -6.31
CA GLY A 425 -84.52 44.86 -6.77
C GLY A 425 -84.92 43.39 -6.91
N LYS A 426 -83.97 42.45 -6.81
CA LYS A 426 -84.22 40.99 -6.80
C LYS A 426 -84.27 40.41 -5.38
N ILE A 427 -83.97 41.21 -4.35
CA ILE A 427 -84.07 40.83 -2.94
C ILE A 427 -85.23 41.61 -2.32
N ALA A 428 -86.32 40.91 -1.96
CA ALA A 428 -87.46 41.55 -1.31
C ALA A 428 -87.10 42.10 0.10
N SER A 429 -87.84 43.09 0.58
CA SER A 429 -87.66 43.64 1.93
C SER A 429 -87.75 42.53 2.99
N ASN A 430 -86.80 42.50 3.91
CA ASN A 430 -86.64 41.46 4.95
C ASN A 430 -86.46 40.02 4.41
N ALA A 431 -86.18 39.83 3.10
CA ALA A 431 -85.90 38.51 2.54
C ALA A 431 -84.60 37.90 3.10
N VAL A 432 -83.65 38.74 3.53
CA VAL A 432 -82.49 38.37 4.35
C VAL A 432 -82.73 38.95 5.75
N ASN A 433 -82.61 38.10 6.78
CA ASN A 433 -82.80 38.44 8.19
C ASN A 433 -81.85 37.60 9.08
N GLU A 434 -81.86 37.82 10.39
CA GLU A 434 -80.94 37.16 11.35
C GLU A 434 -81.03 35.62 11.35
N LEU A 435 -82.18 35.05 10.98
CA LEU A 435 -82.35 33.59 10.85
C LEU A 435 -81.80 33.02 9.52
N LYS A 436 -81.50 33.89 8.54
CA LYS A 436 -80.98 33.53 7.20
C LYS A 436 -79.53 33.95 7.00
N LEU A 437 -79.02 34.86 7.82
CA LEU A 437 -77.59 35.12 7.97
C LEU A 437 -77.05 34.22 9.09
N ALA A 438 -76.27 33.21 8.73
CA ALA A 438 -75.53 32.45 9.74
C ALA A 438 -74.62 33.36 10.58
N ALA A 439 -74.23 32.92 11.77
CA ALA A 439 -73.25 33.64 12.58
C ALA A 439 -71.98 33.95 11.77
N ALA A 440 -71.50 35.19 11.82
CA ALA A 440 -70.40 35.71 11.00
C ALA A 440 -70.60 35.64 9.46
N ALA A 441 -71.82 35.46 8.94
CA ALA A 441 -72.07 35.42 7.49
C ALA A 441 -71.71 36.73 6.75
N VAL A 442 -71.74 37.87 7.45
CA VAL A 442 -71.23 39.17 6.97
C VAL A 442 -69.83 39.37 7.54
N THR A 443 -68.82 39.17 6.70
CA THR A 443 -67.40 39.37 7.02
C THR A 443 -66.89 40.69 6.46
N GLU A 444 -65.70 41.15 6.89
CA GLU A 444 -65.08 42.40 6.41
C GLU A 444 -64.99 42.44 4.87
N ALA A 445 -64.59 41.35 4.22
CA ALA A 445 -64.52 41.25 2.75
C ALA A 445 -65.88 41.40 2.03
N LYS A 446 -67.01 41.23 2.75
CA LYS A 446 -68.37 41.42 2.21
C LYS A 446 -68.93 42.82 2.49
N VAL A 447 -68.17 43.67 3.19
CA VAL A 447 -68.52 45.06 3.49
C VAL A 447 -67.49 45.97 2.81
N ALA A 448 -67.86 46.54 1.67
CA ALA A 448 -66.96 47.40 0.91
C ALA A 448 -66.41 48.57 1.77
N VAL A 449 -65.18 49.00 1.49
CA VAL A 449 -64.51 50.07 2.26
C VAL A 449 -65.37 51.35 2.25
N GLY A 450 -65.70 51.86 3.43
CA GLY A 450 -66.58 53.03 3.59
C GLY A 450 -68.09 52.74 3.44
N ALA A 451 -68.50 51.48 3.22
CA ALA A 451 -69.93 51.12 3.11
C ALA A 451 -70.71 51.40 4.41
N ILE A 452 -70.05 51.32 5.57
CA ILE A 452 -70.58 51.79 6.85
C ILE A 452 -70.00 53.18 7.13
N THR A 453 -70.85 54.21 7.05
CA THR A 453 -70.50 55.61 7.33
C THR A 453 -71.05 56.05 8.68
N GLN A 454 -70.65 57.22 9.18
CA GLN A 454 -71.16 57.79 10.44
C GLN A 454 -72.70 57.91 10.46
N LEU A 455 -73.36 58.17 9.31
CA LEU A 455 -74.82 58.21 9.21
C LEU A 455 -75.49 56.83 9.28
N LYS A 456 -74.72 55.74 9.20
CA LYS A 456 -75.19 54.34 9.30
C LYS A 456 -74.89 53.70 10.65
N ILE A 457 -74.24 54.44 11.56
CA ILE A 457 -73.99 54.03 12.95
C ILE A 457 -74.70 55.05 13.85
N SER A 458 -75.74 54.63 14.57
CA SER A 458 -76.42 55.52 15.50
C SER A 458 -75.53 55.89 16.69
N THR A 459 -75.73 57.09 17.25
CA THR A 459 -74.97 57.59 18.40
C THR A 459 -75.04 56.60 19.57
N GLY A 460 -73.88 56.09 20.01
CA GLY A 460 -73.79 55.11 21.10
C GLY A 460 -73.94 53.64 20.70
N ALA A 461 -74.14 53.32 19.40
CA ALA A 461 -74.29 51.94 18.95
C ALA A 461 -73.01 51.08 19.08
N VAL A 462 -71.84 51.70 19.22
CA VAL A 462 -70.55 51.02 19.41
C VAL A 462 -70.05 51.31 20.83
N GLY A 463 -70.36 50.39 21.75
CA GLY A 463 -69.83 50.36 23.11
C GLY A 463 -69.01 49.10 23.37
N ASN A 464 -68.73 48.81 24.66
CA ASN A 464 -67.88 47.69 25.07
C ASN A 464 -68.40 46.30 24.67
N ALA A 465 -69.67 46.16 24.32
CA ALA A 465 -70.23 44.90 23.81
C ALA A 465 -70.00 44.71 22.30
N GLN A 466 -69.73 45.78 21.56
CA GLN A 466 -69.47 45.80 20.12
C GLN A 466 -67.96 45.89 19.81
N LEU A 467 -67.15 46.30 20.79
CA LEU A 467 -65.69 46.30 20.72
C LEU A 467 -65.11 45.14 21.53
N ALA A 468 -64.67 44.09 20.84
CA ALA A 468 -63.91 43.00 21.45
C ALA A 468 -62.59 43.50 22.09
N SER A 469 -61.97 42.69 22.94
CA SER A 469 -60.63 42.98 23.46
C SER A 469 -59.65 43.19 22.30
N LEU A 470 -58.85 44.25 22.37
CA LEU A 470 -57.93 44.71 21.31
C LEU A 470 -58.60 45.11 19.96
N ALA A 471 -59.93 45.27 19.90
CA ALA A 471 -60.61 45.64 18.65
C ALA A 471 -60.16 47.00 18.08
N VAL A 472 -59.72 47.93 18.95
CA VAL A 472 -59.05 49.19 18.58
C VAL A 472 -57.55 49.02 18.84
N ASP A 473 -56.82 48.75 17.77
CA ASP A 473 -55.36 48.60 17.76
C ASP A 473 -54.63 49.89 17.30
N ALA A 474 -53.30 49.83 17.25
CA ALA A 474 -52.45 50.95 16.87
C ALA A 474 -52.52 51.35 15.38
N ALA A 475 -53.12 50.54 14.50
CA ALA A 475 -53.37 50.92 13.10
C ALA A 475 -54.73 51.61 12.92
N LYS A 476 -55.71 51.27 13.76
CA LYS A 476 -57.03 51.93 13.83
C LYS A 476 -56.97 53.29 14.55
N LEU A 477 -55.89 53.59 15.26
CA LEU A 477 -55.58 54.90 15.84
C LEU A 477 -54.56 55.64 14.96
N ALA A 478 -54.98 56.71 14.30
CA ALA A 478 -54.07 57.57 13.55
C ALA A 478 -52.99 58.21 14.46
N THR A 479 -51.87 58.65 13.88
CA THR A 479 -50.83 59.39 14.62
C THR A 479 -51.43 60.58 15.37
N ASN A 480 -51.13 60.68 16.67
CA ASN A 480 -51.72 61.67 17.59
C ASN A 480 -53.25 61.59 17.78
N ALA A 481 -53.90 60.48 17.40
CA ALA A 481 -55.35 60.30 17.60
C ALA A 481 -55.75 60.28 19.09
N VAL A 482 -54.83 59.92 19.99
CA VAL A 482 -55.00 59.98 21.44
C VAL A 482 -54.27 61.23 21.96
N THR A 483 -55.03 62.29 22.21
CA THR A 483 -54.56 63.59 22.72
C THR A 483 -54.69 63.66 24.24
N THR A 484 -54.09 64.68 24.88
CA THR A 484 -54.28 64.96 26.32
C THR A 484 -55.76 65.12 26.68
N THR A 485 -56.57 65.74 25.82
CA THR A 485 -58.03 65.84 25.99
C THR A 485 -58.80 64.50 25.87
N LYS A 486 -58.12 63.39 25.53
CA LYS A 486 -58.69 62.04 25.41
C LYS A 486 -58.13 61.06 26.44
N ILE A 487 -57.16 61.48 27.25
CA ILE A 487 -56.67 60.77 28.44
C ILE A 487 -56.91 61.71 29.62
N ALA A 488 -57.91 61.41 30.45
CA ALA A 488 -58.17 62.21 31.64
C ALA A 488 -56.95 62.23 32.59
N ASP A 489 -56.86 63.24 33.44
CA ASP A 489 -55.83 63.31 34.48
C ASP A 489 -55.86 62.03 35.35
N ASP A 490 -54.68 61.55 35.75
CA ASP A 490 -54.43 60.26 36.41
C ASP A 490 -54.98 59.00 35.69
N ALA A 491 -55.46 59.09 34.44
CA ALA A 491 -56.00 57.92 33.74
C ALA A 491 -54.95 56.85 33.39
N ILE A 492 -53.64 57.15 33.48
CA ILE A 492 -52.54 56.19 33.32
C ILE A 492 -51.89 55.91 34.68
N THR A 493 -52.52 55.03 35.47
CA THR A 493 -52.03 54.57 36.78
C THR A 493 -51.03 53.42 36.65
N THR A 494 -50.22 53.16 37.69
CA THR A 494 -49.18 52.10 37.68
C THR A 494 -49.68 50.73 37.21
N PRO A 495 -50.86 50.21 37.61
CA PRO A 495 -51.37 48.92 37.11
C PRO A 495 -51.72 48.91 35.61
N LYS A 496 -51.84 50.07 34.96
CA LYS A 496 -52.05 50.20 33.51
C LYS A 496 -50.72 50.27 32.72
N LEU A 497 -49.59 50.40 33.43
CA LEU A 497 -48.24 50.34 32.89
C LEU A 497 -47.57 49.04 33.35
N VAL A 498 -47.91 47.93 32.68
CA VAL A 498 -47.29 46.62 32.96
C VAL A 498 -45.77 46.66 32.74
N THR A 499 -45.03 45.77 33.42
CA THR A 499 -43.57 45.65 33.28
C THR A 499 -43.18 45.51 31.80
N GLY A 500 -42.39 46.45 31.30
CA GLY A 500 -41.98 46.50 29.88
C GLY A 500 -42.91 47.27 28.93
N ALA A 501 -44.02 47.85 29.41
CA ALA A 501 -44.91 48.69 28.59
C ALA A 501 -44.21 49.96 28.05
N VAL A 502 -43.23 50.48 28.80
CA VAL A 502 -42.37 51.61 28.40
C VAL A 502 -40.93 51.13 28.32
N VAL A 503 -40.51 50.69 27.14
CA VAL A 503 -39.14 50.27 26.81
C VAL A 503 -38.35 51.39 26.14
N ALA A 504 -37.01 51.26 26.11
CA ALA A 504 -36.10 52.34 25.76
C ALA A 504 -36.28 52.91 24.34
N ASP A 505 -36.72 52.09 23.38
CA ASP A 505 -37.04 52.50 22.01
C ASP A 505 -38.36 53.29 21.90
N LYS A 506 -39.26 53.15 22.87
CA LYS A 506 -40.52 53.91 22.98
C LYS A 506 -40.31 55.28 23.65
N VAL A 507 -39.13 55.54 24.21
CA VAL A 507 -38.72 56.82 24.79
C VAL A 507 -37.65 57.43 23.89
N ALA A 508 -38.04 58.36 23.01
CA ALA A 508 -37.09 59.03 22.13
C ALA A 508 -35.99 59.76 22.93
N ALA A 509 -34.81 59.91 22.33
CA ALA A 509 -33.68 60.62 22.97
C ALA A 509 -34.11 62.03 23.42
N ASN A 510 -33.85 62.38 24.68
CA ASN A 510 -34.28 63.62 25.35
C ASN A 510 -35.82 63.81 25.48
N ALA A 511 -36.65 62.77 25.24
CA ALA A 511 -38.08 62.82 25.54
C ALA A 511 -38.31 62.96 27.06
N ILE A 512 -37.56 62.20 27.85
CA ILE A 512 -37.42 62.36 29.31
C ILE A 512 -36.06 63.04 29.56
N THR A 513 -36.06 64.12 30.35
CA THR A 513 -34.86 64.89 30.72
C THR A 513 -34.84 65.11 32.23
N ALA A 514 -33.67 65.44 32.79
CA ALA A 514 -33.51 65.64 34.24
C ALA A 514 -34.43 66.72 34.89
N PRO A 515 -34.99 67.71 34.17
CA PRO A 515 -36.06 68.57 34.69
C PRO A 515 -37.49 68.02 34.52
N LYS A 516 -37.70 67.01 33.65
CA LYS A 516 -38.99 66.32 33.46
C LYS A 516 -39.19 65.15 34.44
N ILE A 517 -38.10 64.59 34.95
CA ILE A 517 -38.09 63.77 36.16
C ILE A 517 -37.92 64.75 37.33
N LEU A 518 -38.85 64.80 38.29
CA LEU A 518 -38.67 65.68 39.46
C LEU A 518 -37.72 65.03 40.48
N VAL A 519 -36.40 65.13 40.24
CA VAL A 519 -35.36 64.48 41.05
C VAL A 519 -35.10 65.26 42.35
N SER A 520 -35.97 65.05 43.35
CA SER A 520 -35.96 65.68 44.69
C SER A 520 -36.24 67.19 44.73
N ASP A 521 -36.74 67.65 45.88
CA ASP A 521 -36.93 69.08 46.16
C ASP A 521 -35.63 69.68 46.72
N LEU A 522 -35.01 70.57 45.95
CA LEU A 522 -33.81 71.32 46.34
C LEU A 522 -34.13 72.59 47.14
N THR A 523 -35.42 72.90 47.37
CA THR A 523 -35.85 73.99 48.25
C THR A 523 -35.30 73.79 49.64
N ASN A 524 -34.73 74.85 50.23
CA ASN A 524 -34.33 74.81 51.62
C ASN A 524 -35.58 74.87 52.50
N LEU A 525 -35.81 73.84 53.31
CA LEU A 525 -36.92 73.80 54.27
C LEU A 525 -36.72 74.84 55.40
N VAL A 526 -35.49 75.28 55.65
CA VAL A 526 -35.18 76.36 56.59
C VAL A 526 -35.44 77.73 55.95
N MET A 527 -36.48 78.40 56.43
CA MET A 527 -36.81 79.78 56.05
C MET A 527 -35.65 80.74 56.34
N ASN A 528 -35.38 81.62 55.37
CA ASN A 528 -34.29 82.62 55.36
C ASN A 528 -32.98 82.22 56.05
N GLY A 529 -32.51 80.98 55.85
CA GLY A 529 -31.34 80.44 56.56
C GLY A 529 -30.00 81.17 56.33
N SER A 530 -29.94 82.10 55.38
CA SER A 530 -28.80 82.98 55.09
C SER A 530 -29.04 84.46 55.48
N PHE A 531 -30.17 84.76 56.13
CA PHE A 531 -30.57 86.09 56.64
C PHE A 531 -30.56 87.21 55.59
N VAL A 532 -30.96 86.90 54.36
CA VAL A 532 -30.99 87.85 53.23
C VAL A 532 -31.88 89.06 53.59
N GLY A 533 -31.42 90.26 53.24
CA GLY A 533 -32.10 91.52 53.55
C GLY A 533 -32.16 91.89 55.03
N GLY A 534 -31.50 91.14 55.92
CA GLY A 534 -31.44 91.44 57.35
C GLY A 534 -32.71 91.09 58.12
N SER A 535 -33.60 90.29 57.54
CA SER A 535 -34.82 89.81 58.22
C SER A 535 -34.62 88.49 58.97
N SER A 536 -35.20 88.40 60.16
CA SER A 536 -35.24 87.19 61.00
C SER A 536 -36.49 86.34 60.78
N ASP A 537 -37.21 86.50 59.66
CA ASP A 537 -38.44 85.74 59.36
C ASP A 537 -38.24 84.22 59.50
N GLY A 538 -39.12 83.58 60.26
CA GLY A 538 -39.06 82.15 60.60
C GLY A 538 -38.13 81.79 61.79
N TRP A 539 -37.34 82.73 62.30
CA TRP A 539 -36.34 82.51 63.35
C TRP A 539 -36.72 83.15 64.69
N SER A 540 -36.45 82.46 65.80
CA SER A 540 -36.72 82.94 67.16
C SER A 540 -35.78 82.35 68.22
N GLY A 541 -35.54 83.06 69.32
CA GLY A 541 -34.84 82.53 70.50
C GLY A 541 -34.21 83.61 71.38
N GLY A 542 -33.95 83.28 72.65
CA GLY A 542 -33.49 84.23 73.66
C GLY A 542 -32.11 84.83 73.35
N GLY A 543 -32.06 86.13 73.10
CA GLY A 543 -30.82 86.85 72.79
C GLY A 543 -30.34 86.66 71.35
N PHE A 544 -31.17 86.19 70.42
CA PHE A 544 -30.85 86.18 69.00
C PHE A 544 -30.87 87.61 68.44
N GLU A 545 -29.83 87.97 67.69
CA GLU A 545 -29.77 89.20 66.90
C GLU A 545 -29.32 88.87 65.47
N LEU A 546 -29.67 89.73 64.51
CA LEU A 546 -29.02 89.76 63.21
C LEU A 546 -28.01 90.90 63.16
N ARG A 547 -26.85 90.64 62.56
CA ARG A 547 -25.76 91.62 62.40
C ARG A 547 -25.28 91.65 60.96
N ALA A 548 -24.91 92.84 60.48
CA ALA A 548 -24.36 93.01 59.14
C ALA A 548 -23.05 92.22 58.96
N GLY A 549 -22.83 91.67 57.78
CA GLY A 549 -21.70 90.83 57.38
C GLY A 549 -20.33 91.50 57.41
N THR A 550 -20.27 92.79 57.68
CA THR A 550 -19.04 93.53 57.99
C THR A 550 -18.55 93.32 59.43
N SER A 551 -19.38 92.73 60.30
CA SER A 551 -19.00 92.27 61.64
C SER A 551 -17.90 91.20 61.56
N ARG A 552 -16.94 91.18 62.50
CA ARG A 552 -15.90 90.14 62.53
C ARG A 552 -16.29 88.93 63.40
N PRO A 553 -16.14 87.69 62.89
CA PRO A 553 -15.92 87.31 61.49
C PRO A 553 -17.24 87.36 60.68
N GLY A 554 -17.18 87.72 59.40
CA GLY A 554 -18.34 87.82 58.50
C GLY A 554 -18.32 86.80 57.35
N LYS A 555 -19.49 86.41 56.83
CA LYS A 555 -19.64 85.36 55.80
C LYS A 555 -20.69 85.71 54.73
N THR A 556 -21.86 86.14 55.15
CA THR A 556 -23.00 86.57 54.31
C THR A 556 -23.38 88.01 54.64
N GLU A 557 -24.20 88.64 53.79
CA GLU A 557 -24.63 90.05 53.92
C GLU A 557 -25.15 90.39 55.33
N TYR A 558 -25.88 89.45 55.95
CA TYR A 558 -26.19 89.44 57.38
C TYR A 558 -25.88 88.05 57.96
N ILE A 559 -25.62 88.00 59.26
CA ILE A 559 -25.31 86.79 60.02
C ILE A 559 -26.13 86.76 61.30
N GLY A 560 -26.55 85.55 61.70
CA GLY A 560 -27.14 85.31 63.01
C GLY A 560 -26.09 85.42 64.10
N TYR A 561 -26.45 86.05 65.22
CA TYR A 561 -25.58 86.27 66.37
C TYR A 561 -26.23 85.78 67.65
N LEU A 562 -25.41 85.17 68.52
CA LEU A 562 -25.79 84.73 69.85
C LEU A 562 -24.72 85.20 70.87
N PRO A 563 -25.05 86.16 71.78
CA PRO A 563 -24.10 86.76 72.71
C PRO A 563 -23.61 85.78 73.77
N ALA A 564 -22.54 86.17 74.46
CA ALA A 564 -22.04 85.45 75.64
C ALA A 564 -23.16 85.17 76.66
N GLY A 565 -23.16 83.95 77.22
CA GLY A 565 -24.05 83.58 78.34
C GLY A 565 -25.50 83.19 78.01
N SER A 566 -26.04 83.42 76.81
CA SER A 566 -27.39 82.93 76.47
C SER A 566 -27.45 81.39 76.40
N THR A 567 -28.36 80.79 77.15
CA THR A 567 -28.65 79.35 77.17
C THR A 567 -29.80 78.93 76.25
N SER A 568 -30.35 79.85 75.45
CA SER A 568 -31.50 79.58 74.59
C SER A 568 -31.12 78.93 73.25
N ASN A 569 -31.91 77.96 72.83
CA ASN A 569 -31.87 77.42 71.46
C ASN A 569 -32.40 78.47 70.48
N ILE A 570 -31.71 78.67 69.34
CA ILE A 570 -32.18 79.54 68.28
C ILE A 570 -32.87 78.68 67.22
N THR A 571 -34.16 78.93 67.00
CA THR A 571 -35.09 78.01 66.37
C THR A 571 -35.61 78.59 65.06
N ALA A 572 -35.36 77.88 63.95
CA ALA A 572 -36.09 78.04 62.70
C ALA A 572 -37.35 77.17 62.74
N GLN A 573 -38.51 77.80 62.89
CA GLN A 573 -39.80 77.11 62.94
C GLN A 573 -40.38 77.02 61.50
N PHE A 574 -40.84 75.83 61.10
CA PHE A 574 -41.49 75.64 59.81
C PHE A 574 -42.95 76.09 59.88
N PRO A 575 -43.52 76.69 58.81
CA PRO A 575 -44.89 77.21 58.79
C PRO A 575 -45.94 76.09 58.75
N VAL A 576 -45.53 74.90 58.31
CA VAL A 576 -46.31 73.66 58.20
C VAL A 576 -45.38 72.52 58.59
N ASN A 577 -45.90 71.53 59.31
CA ASN A 577 -45.16 70.31 59.63
C ASN A 577 -44.69 69.63 58.32
N VAL A 578 -43.39 69.40 58.18
CA VAL A 578 -42.85 68.63 57.05
C VAL A 578 -43.07 67.14 57.34
N PRO A 579 -43.86 66.41 56.53
CA PRO A 579 -44.11 64.99 56.74
C PRO A 579 -42.87 64.16 56.40
N VAL A 580 -42.58 63.18 57.25
CA VAL A 580 -41.46 62.24 57.09
C VAL A 580 -41.92 60.81 57.37
N SER A 581 -41.08 59.85 57.03
CA SER A 581 -41.22 58.44 57.39
C SER A 581 -39.89 57.92 57.94
N GLU A 582 -39.94 56.86 58.75
CA GLU A 582 -38.75 56.19 59.27
C GLU A 582 -37.75 55.87 58.15
N GLY A 583 -36.47 56.23 58.38
CA GLY A 583 -35.40 56.06 57.40
C GLY A 583 -35.22 57.19 56.39
N ASP A 584 -36.18 58.12 56.25
CA ASP A 584 -36.02 59.30 55.37
C ASP A 584 -34.71 60.05 55.66
N GLN A 585 -33.87 60.23 54.64
CA GLN A 585 -32.60 60.94 54.80
C GLN A 585 -32.74 62.43 54.48
N PHE A 586 -32.05 63.27 55.25
CA PHE A 586 -31.98 64.71 55.04
C PHE A 586 -30.53 65.21 55.06
N TYR A 587 -30.23 66.15 54.16
CA TYR A 587 -29.00 66.92 54.20
C TYR A 587 -29.20 68.12 55.14
N LEU A 588 -28.36 68.23 56.16
CA LEU A 588 -28.38 69.29 57.15
C LEU A 588 -27.03 70.03 57.13
N ALA A 589 -27.04 71.36 57.10
CA ALA A 589 -25.82 72.17 57.14
C ALA A 589 -26.00 73.55 57.82
N MET A 590 -24.90 74.11 58.34
CA MET A 590 -24.76 75.52 58.70
C MET A 590 -23.32 76.00 58.48
N ASP A 591 -23.17 77.28 58.19
CA ASP A 591 -21.94 78.03 58.45
C ASP A 591 -21.96 78.60 59.87
N PHE A 592 -20.83 78.56 60.58
CA PHE A 592 -20.71 79.04 61.96
C PHE A 592 -19.28 79.48 62.34
N ALA A 593 -19.16 80.38 63.33
CA ALA A 593 -17.89 80.95 63.81
C ALA A 593 -18.01 81.56 65.22
N SER A 594 -16.87 81.88 65.86
CA SER A 594 -16.79 82.69 67.07
C SER A 594 -15.81 83.87 66.88
N ALA A 595 -15.70 84.80 67.85
CA ALA A 595 -14.77 85.94 67.77
C ALA A 595 -13.90 86.10 69.02
N GLY A 596 -13.47 84.99 69.65
CA GLY A 596 -12.61 85.00 70.84
C GLY A 596 -11.44 84.04 70.71
N SER A 597 -10.27 84.44 71.22
CA SER A 597 -9.03 83.63 71.25
C SER A 597 -8.93 82.73 72.48
N GLY A 598 -10.05 82.21 72.99
CA GLY A 598 -10.10 81.43 74.22
C GLY A 598 -11.35 80.55 74.30
N ALA A 599 -11.13 79.25 74.46
CA ALA A 599 -12.11 78.16 74.46
C ALA A 599 -13.01 78.06 73.20
N ALA A 600 -12.96 76.91 72.53
CA ALA A 600 -13.90 76.60 71.47
C ALA A 600 -15.33 76.44 72.05
N VAL A 601 -16.33 76.80 71.24
CA VAL A 601 -17.75 76.61 71.54
C VAL A 601 -18.26 75.54 70.60
N ASP A 602 -18.81 74.45 71.11
CA ASP A 602 -19.40 73.45 70.21
C ASP A 602 -20.74 73.97 69.69
N ALA A 603 -20.79 74.27 68.40
CA ALA A 603 -22.02 74.66 67.72
C ALA A 603 -22.71 73.41 67.21
N ALA A 604 -24.00 73.25 67.52
CA ALA A 604 -24.79 72.13 67.05
C ALA A 604 -26.02 72.63 66.30
N ILE A 605 -26.21 72.11 65.09
CA ILE A 605 -27.47 72.22 64.36
C ILE A 605 -28.27 70.92 64.56
N GLN A 606 -29.54 71.03 64.91
CA GLN A 606 -30.39 69.90 65.30
C GLN A 606 -31.72 69.92 64.53
N VAL A 607 -32.13 68.78 63.99
CA VAL A 607 -33.53 68.55 63.58
C VAL A 607 -34.29 67.97 64.77
N VAL A 608 -35.53 68.45 64.93
CA VAL A 608 -36.46 67.98 65.97
C VAL A 608 -37.52 67.10 65.32
N TRP A 609 -37.53 65.82 65.69
CA TRP A 609 -38.46 64.81 65.18
C TRP A 609 -39.69 64.69 66.07
N TYR A 610 -40.84 64.49 65.44
CA TYR A 610 -42.13 64.32 66.08
C TYR A 610 -42.83 63.07 65.56
N ASP A 611 -43.61 62.41 66.41
CA ASP A 611 -44.41 61.25 66.04
C ASP A 611 -45.74 61.64 65.35
N ALA A 612 -46.52 60.63 64.94
CA ALA A 612 -47.81 60.83 64.28
C ALA A 612 -48.89 61.47 65.18
N THR A 613 -48.67 61.54 66.50
CA THR A 613 -49.54 62.27 67.45
C THR A 613 -49.14 63.74 67.61
N ASN A 614 -48.12 64.19 66.87
CA ASN A 614 -47.48 65.50 66.97
C ASN A 614 -46.72 65.71 68.30
N SER A 615 -46.34 64.63 68.99
CA SER A 615 -45.53 64.64 70.21
C SER A 615 -44.04 64.63 69.89
N TYR A 616 -43.20 65.23 70.74
CA TYR A 616 -41.75 65.20 70.58
C TYR A 616 -41.22 63.78 70.73
N LEU A 617 -40.46 63.33 69.73
CA LEU A 617 -39.89 61.98 69.67
C LEU A 617 -38.40 61.99 70.03
N SER A 618 -37.57 62.75 69.31
CA SER A 618 -36.13 62.86 69.53
C SER A 618 -35.49 64.02 68.77
N THR A 619 -34.17 64.19 68.89
CA THR A 619 -33.38 65.10 68.05
C THR A 619 -32.24 64.36 67.35
N SER A 620 -31.87 64.81 66.15
CA SER A 620 -30.62 64.42 65.50
C SER A 620 -29.79 65.67 65.23
N SER A 621 -28.51 65.66 65.64
CA SER A 621 -27.66 66.85 65.63
C SER A 621 -26.30 66.65 64.97
N LEU A 622 -25.86 67.66 64.22
CA LEU A 622 -24.50 67.79 63.73
C LEU A 622 -23.77 68.85 64.58
N THR A 623 -22.84 68.40 65.42
CA THR A 623 -22.03 69.25 66.33
C THR A 623 -20.60 69.38 65.82
N ASP A 624 -20.01 70.58 65.93
CA ASP A 624 -18.60 70.86 65.60
C ASP A 624 -18.09 72.11 66.36
N SER A 625 -16.79 72.15 66.68
CA SER A 625 -16.19 73.17 67.54
C SER A 625 -15.90 74.49 66.81
N ALA A 626 -16.57 75.57 67.19
CA ALA A 626 -16.47 76.89 66.57
C ALA A 626 -15.12 77.58 66.88
N GLY A 627 -14.39 77.94 65.83
CA GLY A 627 -13.17 78.74 65.91
C GLY A 627 -13.37 80.19 65.43
N THR A 628 -12.30 80.97 65.45
CA THR A 628 -12.27 82.38 65.01
C THR A 628 -12.43 82.58 63.50
N SER A 629 -12.38 81.49 62.72
CA SER A 629 -12.64 81.45 61.28
C SER A 629 -13.93 80.68 61.02
N TRP A 630 -14.68 81.09 60.00
CA TRP A 630 -15.90 80.40 59.58
C TRP A 630 -15.64 78.96 59.14
N LYS A 631 -16.35 78.03 59.78
CA LYS A 631 -16.49 76.64 59.39
C LYS A 631 -17.87 76.40 58.79
N THR A 632 -17.97 75.43 57.88
CA THR A 632 -19.24 74.84 57.48
C THR A 632 -19.34 73.46 58.14
N ARG A 633 -20.39 73.20 58.93
CA ARG A 633 -20.72 71.84 59.37
C ARG A 633 -21.89 71.35 58.54
N ALA A 634 -21.68 70.27 57.79
CA ALA A 634 -22.67 69.64 56.94
C ALA A 634 -22.67 68.12 57.17
N GLY A 635 -23.76 67.45 56.83
CA GLY A 635 -23.86 66.00 56.91
C GLY A 635 -25.28 65.47 56.67
N THR A 636 -25.37 64.14 56.67
CA THR A 636 -26.65 63.42 56.59
C THR A 636 -27.19 63.15 57.98
N ILE A 637 -28.50 63.30 58.14
CA ILE A 637 -29.29 62.80 59.27
C ILE A 637 -30.45 61.95 58.73
N ASN A 638 -30.86 60.93 59.49
CA ASN A 638 -31.96 60.03 59.11
C ASN A 638 -33.14 60.21 60.07
N ALA A 639 -34.36 60.11 59.57
CA ALA A 639 -35.56 60.06 60.38
C ALA A 639 -35.56 58.78 61.26
N PRO A 640 -35.66 58.90 62.59
CA PRO A 640 -35.64 57.77 63.51
C PRO A 640 -36.97 57.00 63.50
N ALA A 641 -36.97 55.82 64.13
CA ALA A 641 -38.15 54.95 64.17
C ALA A 641 -39.37 55.64 64.80
N GLY A 642 -40.51 55.55 64.13
CA GLY A 642 -41.76 56.22 64.52
C GLY A 642 -41.84 57.73 64.21
N ALA A 643 -40.84 58.34 63.57
CA ALA A 643 -40.92 59.75 63.15
C ALA A 643 -41.93 59.94 62.01
N ALA A 644 -42.83 60.91 62.17
CA ALA A 644 -43.85 61.29 61.18
C ALA A 644 -43.75 62.76 60.73
N TYR A 645 -43.17 63.65 61.55
CA TYR A 645 -43.01 65.07 61.19
C TYR A 645 -41.67 65.68 61.64
N ILE A 646 -41.19 66.66 60.88
CA ILE A 646 -40.27 67.70 61.36
C ILE A 646 -41.04 69.02 61.47
N GLN A 647 -40.93 69.70 62.62
CA GLN A 647 -41.51 71.04 62.81
C GLN A 647 -40.48 72.17 62.73
N ARG A 648 -39.21 71.90 63.03
CA ARG A 648 -38.19 72.95 63.26
C ARG A 648 -36.76 72.43 63.22
N VAL A 649 -35.84 73.38 63.02
CA VAL A 649 -34.39 73.21 63.16
C VAL A 649 -33.89 74.14 64.27
N ASN A 650 -33.07 73.62 65.19
CA ASN A 650 -32.43 74.41 66.24
C ASN A 650 -30.94 74.60 65.90
N VAL A 651 -30.43 75.83 66.06
CA VAL A 651 -28.99 76.11 66.20
C VAL A 651 -28.72 76.42 67.67
N ILE A 652 -27.82 75.66 68.28
CA ILE A 652 -27.55 75.70 69.72
C ILE A 652 -26.05 75.74 70.01
N ARG A 653 -25.69 76.17 71.21
CA ARG A 653 -24.35 75.96 71.78
C ARG A 653 -24.37 74.76 72.73
N GLN A 654 -23.31 73.97 72.69
CA GLN A 654 -23.00 72.91 73.64
C GLN A 654 -21.68 73.24 74.36
N GLY A 655 -21.54 72.76 75.60
CA GLY A 655 -20.42 73.09 76.49
C GLY A 655 -20.64 74.32 77.37
N THR A 656 -19.75 74.50 78.35
CA THR A 656 -19.83 75.54 79.41
C THR A 656 -19.09 76.84 79.08
N SER A 657 -18.50 76.95 77.88
CA SER A 657 -17.75 78.12 77.43
C SER A 657 -18.69 79.29 77.11
N VAL A 658 -18.51 80.44 77.78
CA VAL A 658 -19.36 81.64 77.64
C VAL A 658 -19.07 82.47 76.37
N THR A 659 -18.36 81.93 75.38
CA THR A 659 -17.98 82.62 74.15
C THR A 659 -19.17 82.77 73.17
N LEU A 660 -19.18 83.87 72.43
CA LEU A 660 -20.24 84.20 71.46
C LEU A 660 -20.19 83.30 70.21
N LEU A 661 -21.33 83.10 69.57
CA LEU A 661 -21.49 82.31 68.34
C LEU A 661 -22.11 83.19 67.24
N TYR A 662 -21.58 83.07 66.02
CA TYR A 662 -22.19 83.52 64.78
C TYR A 662 -22.59 82.31 63.93
N PHE A 663 -23.66 82.43 63.16
CA PHE A 663 -24.07 81.40 62.20
C PHE A 663 -24.82 81.98 61.00
N THR A 664 -24.85 81.25 59.88
CA THR A 664 -25.56 81.59 58.63
C THR A 664 -25.63 80.35 57.72
N ASN A 665 -26.17 80.50 56.50
CA ASN A 665 -26.31 79.46 55.48
C ASN A 665 -26.87 78.14 56.04
N VAL A 666 -27.90 78.25 56.89
CA VAL A 666 -28.56 77.11 57.51
C VAL A 666 -29.47 76.44 56.50
N VAL A 667 -29.23 75.14 56.25
CA VAL A 667 -29.93 74.36 55.23
C VAL A 667 -30.46 73.05 55.81
N LEU A 668 -31.73 72.76 55.56
CA LEU A 668 -32.30 71.41 55.62
C LEU A 668 -32.93 71.09 54.26
N ARG A 669 -32.60 69.95 53.67
CA ARG A 669 -33.21 69.44 52.43
C ARG A 669 -33.51 67.95 52.57
N LYS A 670 -34.65 67.48 52.08
CA LYS A 670 -34.94 66.04 51.98
C LYS A 670 -34.13 65.44 50.84
N MET A 671 -33.48 64.30 51.07
CA MET A 671 -32.73 63.58 50.04
C MET A 671 -33.59 62.47 49.42
N ALA A 672 -33.41 62.21 48.13
CA ALA A 672 -34.04 61.06 47.48
C ALA A 672 -33.41 59.77 48.01
N SER A 673 -34.22 58.93 48.67
CA SER A 673 -33.78 57.64 49.23
C SER A 673 -33.85 56.50 48.21
N ALA A 674 -33.64 56.80 46.93
CA ALA A 674 -33.76 55.86 45.81
C ALA A 674 -32.54 55.97 44.88
N GLU A 675 -31.90 54.83 44.59
CA GLU A 675 -30.79 54.77 43.65
C GLU A 675 -31.27 55.01 42.22
N LEU A 676 -30.70 56.02 41.54
CA LEU A 676 -31.13 56.43 40.21
C LEU A 676 -30.80 55.39 39.11
N ILE A 677 -29.83 54.52 39.39
CA ILE A 677 -29.35 53.44 38.53
C ILE A 677 -29.21 52.19 39.41
N VAL A 678 -30.24 51.35 39.41
CA VAL A 678 -30.19 50.00 40.03
C VAL A 678 -29.39 49.04 39.15
N ASP A 679 -29.03 47.87 39.67
CA ASP A 679 -28.40 46.80 38.88
C ASP A 679 -29.21 46.47 37.61
N GLY A 680 -28.51 46.40 36.48
CA GLY A 680 -29.14 46.21 35.16
C GLY A 680 -29.92 47.41 34.61
N ALA A 681 -29.97 48.56 35.28
CA ALA A 681 -30.64 49.75 34.73
C ALA A 681 -29.93 50.31 33.49
N ILE A 682 -28.60 50.17 33.38
CA ILE A 682 -27.83 50.39 32.15
C ILE A 682 -27.53 49.03 31.51
N ILE A 683 -28.07 48.81 30.31
CA ILE A 683 -27.79 47.65 29.45
C ILE A 683 -27.15 48.14 28.15
N ALA A 684 -26.48 47.24 27.41
CA ALA A 684 -25.75 47.59 26.19
C ALA A 684 -26.58 48.40 25.17
N SER A 685 -27.87 48.07 24.97
CA SER A 685 -28.76 48.80 24.05
C SER A 685 -29.16 50.21 24.51
N LYS A 686 -28.87 50.60 25.76
CA LYS A 686 -29.03 51.97 26.26
C LYS A 686 -27.76 52.83 26.10
N VAL A 687 -26.64 52.23 25.68
CA VAL A 687 -25.38 52.92 25.42
C VAL A 687 -25.13 52.89 23.91
N ALA A 688 -25.28 54.05 23.25
CA ALA A 688 -25.01 54.14 21.82
C ALA A 688 -23.53 53.88 21.50
N ALA A 689 -23.24 53.38 20.30
CA ALA A 689 -21.87 53.13 19.87
C ALA A 689 -21.02 54.40 19.97
N LEU A 690 -19.81 54.28 20.53
CA LEU A 690 -18.88 55.38 20.82
C LEU A 690 -19.38 56.45 21.83
N ALA A 691 -20.54 56.27 22.48
CA ALA A 691 -21.07 57.26 23.44
C ALA A 691 -20.23 57.38 24.74
N ILE A 692 -19.38 56.39 25.03
CA ILE A 692 -18.39 56.42 26.11
C ILE A 692 -17.00 56.43 25.47
N ALA A 693 -16.51 57.63 25.16
CA ALA A 693 -15.13 57.85 24.75
C ALA A 693 -14.19 57.96 25.97
N ALA A 694 -12.88 57.96 25.75
CA ALA A 694 -11.89 58.11 26.83
C ALA A 694 -12.07 59.42 27.63
N THR A 695 -12.59 60.50 27.01
CA THR A 695 -12.92 61.76 27.70
C THR A 695 -14.13 61.66 28.63
N ASN A 696 -14.99 60.64 28.48
CA ASN A 696 -16.10 60.36 29.38
C ASN A 696 -15.67 59.54 30.61
N ILE A 697 -14.45 58.98 30.62
CA ILE A 697 -13.91 58.15 31.70
C ILE A 697 -12.73 58.88 32.34
N GLN A 698 -12.87 59.32 33.60
CA GLN A 698 -11.73 59.89 34.33
C GLN A 698 -10.60 58.86 34.50
N ALA A 699 -9.34 59.31 34.51
CA ALA A 699 -8.20 58.42 34.71
C ALA A 699 -8.33 57.65 36.04
N GLY A 700 -8.26 56.32 35.99
CA GLY A 700 -8.47 55.44 37.15
C GLY A 700 -9.94 55.27 37.58
N ALA A 701 -10.93 55.81 36.84
CA ALA A 701 -12.35 55.61 37.16
C ALA A 701 -12.78 54.14 37.04
N ILE A 702 -12.21 53.39 36.08
CA ILE A 702 -12.34 51.95 35.97
C ILE A 702 -11.06 51.31 36.51
N THR A 703 -11.19 50.54 37.60
CA THR A 703 -10.11 49.75 38.20
C THR A 703 -10.45 48.26 38.11
N ALA A 704 -9.49 47.37 38.33
CA ALA A 704 -9.72 45.93 38.26
C ALA A 704 -10.90 45.46 39.14
N GLY A 705 -11.05 46.00 40.36
CA GLY A 705 -12.18 45.69 41.25
C GLY A 705 -13.53 46.29 40.85
N LYS A 706 -13.59 47.08 39.77
CA LYS A 706 -14.84 47.60 39.15
C LYS A 706 -15.20 46.84 37.87
N ILE A 707 -14.37 45.90 37.44
CA ILE A 707 -14.65 44.98 36.34
C ILE A 707 -14.94 43.63 37.00
N ALA A 708 -16.14 43.08 36.79
CA ALA A 708 -16.47 41.75 37.33
C ALA A 708 -15.58 40.68 36.67
N ALA A 709 -15.37 39.56 37.36
CA ALA A 709 -14.65 38.42 36.78
C ALA A 709 -15.28 38.01 35.44
N ASP A 710 -14.42 37.72 34.46
CA ASP A 710 -14.78 37.36 33.08
C ASP A 710 -15.64 38.38 32.30
N ALA A 711 -15.86 39.60 32.80
CA ALA A 711 -16.65 40.63 32.12
C ALA A 711 -15.96 41.24 30.87
N VAL A 712 -14.66 40.99 30.70
CA VAL A 712 -13.89 41.36 29.49
C VAL A 712 -13.23 40.10 28.94
N THR A 713 -13.94 39.44 28.01
CA THR A 713 -13.45 38.26 27.29
C THR A 713 -12.82 38.65 25.95
N ALA A 714 -12.28 37.67 25.22
CA ALA A 714 -11.77 37.87 23.87
C ALA A 714 -12.83 38.37 22.85
N THR A 715 -14.14 38.21 23.09
CA THR A 715 -15.17 38.78 22.21
C THR A 715 -15.47 40.25 22.52
N ASN A 716 -15.04 40.75 23.68
CA ASN A 716 -15.17 42.14 24.10
C ASN A 716 -13.98 43.01 23.62
N ILE A 717 -12.95 42.39 23.05
CA ILE A 717 -11.72 43.04 22.58
C ILE A 717 -11.62 42.84 21.06
N VAL A 718 -11.60 43.93 20.29
CA VAL A 718 -11.39 43.86 18.84
C VAL A 718 -9.95 43.45 18.54
N ALA A 719 -9.77 42.58 17.53
CA ALA A 719 -8.44 42.08 17.16
C ALA A 719 -7.49 43.23 16.78
N GLY A 720 -6.29 43.23 17.37
CA GLY A 720 -5.28 44.27 17.18
C GLY A 720 -5.46 45.54 18.04
N THR A 721 -6.52 45.66 18.85
CA THR A 721 -6.75 46.85 19.70
C THR A 721 -5.83 46.92 20.93
N ILE A 722 -5.25 45.80 21.37
CA ILE A 722 -4.25 45.76 22.44
C ILE A 722 -2.87 45.55 21.81
N THR A 723 -2.07 46.61 21.74
CA THR A 723 -0.68 46.60 21.26
C THR A 723 0.29 46.74 22.43
N SER A 724 1.59 46.87 22.15
CA SER A 724 2.61 47.21 23.15
C SER A 724 2.45 48.61 23.76
N THR A 725 1.61 49.48 23.19
CA THR A 725 1.34 50.83 23.73
C THR A 725 0.30 50.80 24.85
N GLU A 726 -0.70 49.92 24.74
CA GLU A 726 -1.76 49.75 25.74
C GLU A 726 -1.32 48.87 26.92
N LEU A 727 -0.20 48.14 26.78
CA LEU A 727 0.38 47.29 27.80
C LEU A 727 1.61 47.96 28.45
N ALA A 728 1.44 48.45 29.69
CA ALA A 728 2.56 48.96 30.48
C ALA A 728 3.66 47.89 30.69
N SER A 729 4.92 48.29 30.78
CA SER A 729 6.04 47.39 31.05
C SER A 729 5.80 46.54 32.31
N ASN A 730 6.05 45.23 32.22
CA ASN A 730 5.77 44.24 33.27
C ASN A 730 4.28 44.14 33.69
N SER A 731 3.33 44.66 32.89
CA SER A 731 1.90 44.46 33.12
C SER A 731 1.50 42.98 32.98
N VAL A 732 2.07 42.29 32.00
CA VAL A 732 1.96 40.84 31.79
C VAL A 732 3.26 40.17 32.27
N VAL A 733 3.15 39.24 33.22
CA VAL A 733 4.25 38.46 33.80
C VAL A 733 3.81 37.01 33.95
N ALA A 734 4.74 36.06 34.08
CA ALA A 734 4.44 34.63 34.17
C ALA A 734 3.35 34.29 35.21
N ALA A 735 3.37 34.90 36.40
CA ALA A 735 2.34 34.70 37.44
C ALA A 735 0.92 35.19 37.09
N LYS A 736 0.76 35.93 35.98
CA LYS A 736 -0.54 36.36 35.42
C LYS A 736 -0.95 35.56 34.17
N ILE A 737 -0.11 34.64 33.72
CA ILE A 737 -0.39 33.73 32.60
C ILE A 737 -0.65 32.35 33.21
N ALA A 738 -1.88 31.86 33.14
CA ALA A 738 -2.19 30.53 33.66
C ALA A 738 -1.39 29.45 32.91
N ALA A 739 -1.04 28.35 33.59
CA ALA A 739 -0.29 27.25 32.97
C ALA A 739 -1.04 26.69 31.75
N GLY A 740 -0.36 26.61 30.60
CA GLY A 740 -0.98 26.22 29.33
C GLY A 740 -1.93 27.25 28.70
N ALA A 741 -2.02 28.48 29.23
CA ALA A 741 -2.87 29.52 28.63
C ALA A 741 -2.41 29.92 27.23
N ILE A 742 -1.09 29.94 26.98
CA ILE A 742 -0.49 30.10 25.66
C ILE A 742 -0.11 28.72 25.13
N VAL A 743 -0.65 28.36 23.97
CA VAL A 743 -0.36 27.12 23.22
C VAL A 743 0.02 27.49 21.79
N ALA A 744 0.63 26.57 21.04
CA ALA A 744 1.11 26.83 19.68
C ALA A 744 0.06 27.50 18.78
N GLY A 745 -1.20 27.02 18.76
CA GLY A 745 -2.29 27.61 17.98
C GLY A 745 -2.79 28.99 18.46
N LYS A 746 -2.24 29.56 19.54
CA LYS A 746 -2.48 30.95 19.99
C LYS A 746 -1.30 31.87 19.70
N ILE A 747 -0.19 31.34 19.18
CA ILE A 747 0.94 32.12 18.68
C ILE A 747 0.81 32.11 17.16
N ALA A 748 0.69 33.28 16.52
CA ALA A 748 0.65 33.36 15.07
C ALA A 748 2.02 32.94 14.48
N ALA A 749 2.02 32.49 13.22
CA ALA A 749 3.26 32.23 12.49
C ALA A 749 4.18 33.46 12.56
N ASP A 750 5.47 33.23 12.79
CA ASP A 750 6.52 34.24 12.93
C ASP A 750 6.33 35.29 14.05
N ALA A 751 5.32 35.15 14.93
CA ALA A 751 5.10 36.10 16.04
C ALA A 751 6.16 36.03 17.17
N VAL A 752 6.98 34.98 17.19
CA VAL A 752 8.13 34.83 18.09
C VAL A 752 9.37 34.55 17.22
N THR A 753 10.00 35.62 16.74
CA THR A 753 11.27 35.56 16.00
C THR A 753 12.47 35.55 16.95
N ALA A 754 13.68 35.37 16.42
CA ALA A 754 14.92 35.56 17.18
C ALA A 754 15.06 36.97 17.80
N ALA A 755 14.43 38.01 17.23
CA ALA A 755 14.43 39.35 17.81
C ALA A 755 13.48 39.49 19.02
N ASN A 756 12.53 38.55 19.18
CA ASN A 756 11.63 38.49 20.34
C ASN A 756 12.22 37.68 21.50
N VAL A 757 13.34 36.97 21.30
CA VAL A 757 13.99 36.11 22.30
C VAL A 757 15.36 36.69 22.64
N VAL A 758 15.48 37.35 23.79
CA VAL A 758 16.77 37.88 24.26
C VAL A 758 17.74 36.74 24.55
N ALA A 759 18.99 36.87 24.10
CA ALA A 759 20.03 35.86 24.27
C ALA A 759 20.17 35.42 25.74
N GLY A 760 20.19 34.11 25.99
CA GLY A 760 20.24 33.52 27.33
C GLY A 760 18.90 33.38 28.06
N THR A 761 17.77 33.82 27.47
CA THR A 761 16.43 33.71 28.10
C THR A 761 15.83 32.30 28.01
N LEU A 762 16.31 31.47 27.09
CA LEU A 762 15.96 30.05 26.98
C LEU A 762 17.16 29.21 27.39
N THR A 763 17.18 28.72 28.63
CA THR A 763 18.18 27.77 29.13
C THR A 763 17.60 26.35 29.14
N ALA A 764 18.37 25.38 29.63
CA ALA A 764 17.90 24.01 29.83
C ALA A 764 16.77 23.88 30.88
N VAL A 765 16.50 24.92 31.68
CA VAL A 765 15.39 24.93 32.67
C VAL A 765 14.07 25.32 32.02
N GLU A 766 14.07 26.26 31.08
CA GLU A 766 12.88 26.69 30.34
C GLU A 766 12.48 25.72 29.22
N LEU A 767 13.40 24.85 28.80
CA LEU A 767 13.17 23.81 27.78
C LEU A 767 12.89 22.45 28.42
N ALA A 768 11.62 22.06 28.49
CA ALA A 768 11.21 20.74 28.97
C ALA A 768 11.90 19.60 28.19
N SER A 769 12.14 18.46 28.84
CA SER A 769 12.73 17.27 28.21
C SER A 769 11.93 16.83 26.97
N SER A 770 12.60 16.53 25.85
CA SER A 770 11.97 16.21 24.55
C SER A 770 11.07 17.33 23.98
N SER A 771 11.18 18.57 24.46
CA SER A 771 10.50 19.74 23.85
C SER A 771 10.97 19.99 22.42
N ILE A 772 12.26 19.79 22.15
CA ILE A 772 12.87 19.80 20.82
C ILE A 772 13.16 18.35 20.42
N ILE A 773 12.70 17.93 19.24
CA ILE A 773 12.90 16.59 18.65
C ILE A 773 13.14 16.74 17.15
N ALA A 774 13.63 15.70 16.47
CA ALA A 774 13.99 15.75 15.06
C ALA A 774 12.88 16.31 14.14
N SER A 775 11.62 15.93 14.34
CA SER A 775 10.48 16.45 13.55
C SER A 775 10.12 17.91 13.81
N LYS A 776 10.70 18.55 14.83
CA LYS A 776 10.58 19.99 15.12
C LYS A 776 11.81 20.79 14.65
N ILE A 777 12.87 20.11 14.20
CA ILE A 777 14.05 20.72 13.61
C ILE A 777 13.92 20.55 12.09
N ALA A 778 13.71 21.65 11.36
CA ALA A 778 13.66 21.57 9.89
C ALA A 778 15.00 21.07 9.33
N ALA A 779 14.97 20.40 8.16
CA ALA A 779 16.19 19.92 7.51
C ALA A 779 17.18 21.08 7.30
N ASN A 780 18.45 20.86 7.66
CA ASN A 780 19.52 21.88 7.66
C ASN A 780 19.29 23.10 8.59
N ALA A 781 18.32 23.06 9.53
CA ALA A 781 18.11 24.16 10.47
C ALA A 781 19.29 24.35 11.44
N VAL A 782 20.00 23.27 11.79
CA VAL A 782 21.27 23.30 12.53
C VAL A 782 22.41 22.97 11.56
N THR A 783 23.21 23.98 11.22
CA THR A 783 24.42 23.87 10.39
C THR A 783 25.67 23.92 11.27
N THR A 784 26.85 23.60 10.72
CA THR A 784 28.15 23.72 11.40
C THR A 784 28.31 25.07 12.09
N ASP A 785 27.96 26.15 11.41
CA ASP A 785 28.19 27.52 11.86
C ASP A 785 27.24 27.93 13.00
N LYS A 786 26.22 27.11 13.28
CA LYS A 786 25.28 27.23 14.41
C LYS A 786 25.66 26.34 15.59
N ILE A 787 26.65 25.45 15.43
CA ILE A 787 27.24 24.63 16.49
C ILE A 787 28.59 25.25 16.84
N ALA A 788 28.66 25.96 17.98
CA ALA A 788 29.93 26.53 18.43
C ALA A 788 30.99 25.44 18.68
N THR A 789 32.27 25.78 18.52
CA THR A 789 33.39 24.85 18.78
C THR A 789 33.27 24.24 20.18
N ASN A 790 33.31 22.90 20.26
CA ASN A 790 33.12 22.11 21.48
C ASN A 790 31.71 22.19 22.13
N ALA A 791 30.68 22.70 21.43
CA ALA A 791 29.30 22.70 21.95
C ALA A 791 28.64 21.31 22.02
N VAL A 792 29.25 20.30 21.40
CA VAL A 792 28.91 18.88 21.56
C VAL A 792 30.21 18.16 21.93
N THR A 793 30.28 17.61 23.13
CA THR A 793 31.39 16.78 23.62
C THR A 793 30.94 15.32 23.73
N ALA A 794 31.79 14.45 24.31
CA ALA A 794 31.45 13.05 24.52
C ALA A 794 30.29 12.83 25.52
N ASN A 795 30.01 13.79 26.41
CA ASN A 795 28.93 13.67 27.39
C ASN A 795 27.54 13.97 26.78
N GLU A 796 27.48 14.81 25.74
CA GLU A 796 26.25 15.15 25.02
C GLU A 796 25.87 14.11 23.96
N ILE A 797 26.74 13.11 23.70
CA ILE A 797 26.49 11.99 22.78
C ILE A 797 26.30 10.70 23.59
N ALA A 798 25.06 10.27 23.77
CA ALA A 798 24.77 9.01 24.46
C ALA A 798 25.36 7.80 23.69
N ALA A 799 25.82 6.78 24.41
CA ALA A 799 26.43 5.60 23.81
C ALA A 799 25.48 4.92 22.80
N GLY A 800 25.96 4.66 21.59
CA GLY A 800 25.17 4.08 20.50
C GLY A 800 24.33 5.08 19.67
N THR A 801 24.36 6.38 19.98
CA THR A 801 23.61 7.40 19.20
C THR A 801 24.13 7.57 17.77
N ILE A 802 25.43 7.35 17.56
CA ILE A 802 26.07 7.39 16.23
C ILE A 802 26.47 5.96 15.87
N THR A 803 25.78 5.36 14.92
CA THR A 803 26.09 4.04 14.36
C THR A 803 26.59 4.16 12.91
N ALA A 804 26.75 3.05 12.21
CA ALA A 804 27.18 3.04 10.82
C ALA A 804 26.17 3.69 9.85
N THR A 805 24.88 3.77 10.19
CA THR A 805 23.87 4.41 9.34
C THR A 805 23.87 5.94 9.41
N GLU A 806 24.31 6.51 10.53
CA GLU A 806 24.40 7.97 10.73
C GLU A 806 25.71 8.55 10.16
N ILE A 807 26.68 7.68 9.84
CA ILE A 807 27.95 8.04 9.20
C ILE A 807 27.85 7.73 7.70
N ALA A 808 27.58 8.76 6.88
CA ALA A 808 27.57 8.60 5.43
C ALA A 808 28.92 8.09 4.88
N SER A 809 28.90 7.35 3.77
CA SER A 809 30.11 6.80 3.16
C SER A 809 31.13 7.90 2.84
N GLY A 810 32.39 7.71 3.27
CA GLY A 810 33.45 8.71 3.15
C GLY A 810 33.32 9.93 4.08
N ALA A 811 32.33 9.99 4.97
CA ALA A 811 32.15 11.14 5.88
C ALA A 811 33.31 11.30 6.87
N ILE A 812 33.98 10.21 7.26
CA ILE A 812 35.23 10.24 8.04
C ILE A 812 36.40 10.04 7.07
N THR A 813 37.14 11.11 6.79
CA THR A 813 38.35 11.10 5.96
C THR A 813 39.61 11.16 6.84
N THR A 814 40.77 10.87 6.26
CA THR A 814 42.07 10.98 6.95
C THR A 814 42.35 12.37 7.52
N VAL A 815 41.80 13.43 6.94
CA VAL A 815 41.93 14.81 7.44
C VAL A 815 41.05 15.06 8.67
N LYS A 816 39.97 14.29 8.86
CA LYS A 816 39.07 14.36 10.02
C LYS A 816 39.51 13.48 11.20
N LEU A 817 40.53 12.64 11.00
CA LEU A 817 41.15 11.84 12.04
C LEU A 817 42.50 12.47 12.40
N ALA A 818 42.69 12.86 13.66
CA ALA A 818 44.01 13.24 14.12
C ALA A 818 45.00 12.05 14.01
N ALA A 819 46.29 12.33 13.84
CA ALA A 819 47.32 11.30 13.89
C ALA A 819 47.19 10.50 15.21
N GLU A 820 47.37 9.18 15.14
CA GLU A 820 47.26 8.24 16.27
C GLU A 820 45.88 8.23 16.98
N SER A 821 44.85 8.91 16.45
CA SER A 821 43.52 8.96 17.06
C SER A 821 42.84 7.59 17.15
N ILE A 822 43.14 6.68 16.23
CA ILE A 822 42.73 5.27 16.26
C ILE A 822 43.98 4.43 16.56
N THR A 823 44.09 3.93 17.80
CA THR A 823 45.16 3.03 18.24
C THR A 823 44.66 1.58 18.28
N GLY A 824 45.58 0.61 18.36
CA GLY A 824 45.21 -0.80 18.49
C GLY A 824 44.30 -1.10 19.69
N ALA A 825 44.44 -0.36 20.80
CA ALA A 825 43.58 -0.49 21.98
C ALA A 825 42.15 0.09 21.79
N LYS A 826 41.92 0.88 20.72
CA LYS A 826 40.60 1.41 20.33
C LYS A 826 39.90 0.53 19.28
N ILE A 827 40.56 -0.53 18.82
CA ILE A 827 40.01 -1.54 17.91
C ILE A 827 39.84 -2.83 18.72
N ALA A 828 38.61 -3.30 18.90
CA ALA A 828 38.40 -4.57 19.60
C ALA A 828 38.97 -5.75 18.80
N ALA A 829 39.37 -6.81 19.50
CA ALA A 829 39.86 -8.02 18.85
C ALA A 829 38.84 -8.55 17.83
N ASN A 830 39.32 -9.05 16.69
CA ASN A 830 38.54 -9.56 15.56
C ASN A 830 37.63 -8.54 14.83
N THR A 831 37.61 -7.25 15.20
CA THR A 831 36.81 -6.24 14.47
C THR A 831 37.24 -6.10 13.01
N ILE A 832 38.55 -6.11 12.73
CA ILE A 832 39.08 -5.99 11.36
C ILE A 832 39.36 -7.38 10.78
N GLY A 833 38.29 -8.12 10.50
CA GLY A 833 38.34 -9.35 9.69
C GLY A 833 38.72 -9.06 8.22
N ALA A 834 39.12 -10.09 7.46
CA ALA A 834 39.64 -9.96 6.10
C ALA A 834 38.70 -9.22 5.12
N ASN A 835 37.38 -9.33 5.30
CA ASN A 835 36.37 -8.61 4.52
C ASN A 835 36.40 -7.07 4.70
N HIS A 836 37.05 -6.56 5.76
CA HIS A 836 37.24 -5.14 6.03
C HIS A 836 38.58 -4.61 5.45
N ILE A 837 39.41 -5.49 4.88
CA ILE A 837 40.71 -5.17 4.32
C ILE A 837 40.59 -5.29 2.79
N ALA A 838 40.62 -4.16 2.09
CA ALA A 838 40.54 -4.16 0.63
C ALA A 838 41.79 -4.85 0.01
N ALA A 839 41.61 -5.51 -1.13
CA ALA A 839 42.72 -6.15 -1.83
C ALA A 839 43.87 -5.15 -2.08
N ASN A 840 45.09 -5.54 -1.70
CA ASN A 840 46.32 -4.72 -1.74
C ASN A 840 46.38 -3.50 -0.78
N SER A 841 45.41 -3.28 0.12
CA SER A 841 45.48 -2.14 1.07
C SER A 841 46.56 -2.32 2.15
N ILE A 842 46.98 -3.57 2.40
CA ILE A 842 48.17 -3.91 3.19
C ILE A 842 49.08 -4.74 2.29
N THR A 843 50.31 -4.27 2.08
CA THR A 843 51.35 -4.92 1.28
C THR A 843 52.49 -5.43 2.16
N ALA A 844 53.30 -6.36 1.65
CA ALA A 844 54.49 -6.84 2.36
C ALA A 844 55.48 -5.71 2.73
N LYS A 845 55.49 -4.58 2.03
CA LYS A 845 56.32 -3.41 2.39
C LYS A 845 55.81 -2.69 3.66
N GLN A 846 54.54 -2.84 4.00
CA GLN A 846 53.93 -2.33 5.23
C GLN A 846 54.01 -3.35 6.39
N LEU A 847 54.56 -4.55 6.15
CA LEU A 847 54.69 -5.63 7.12
C LEU A 847 56.18 -5.99 7.31
N VAL A 848 56.84 -5.41 8.31
CA VAL A 848 58.28 -5.63 8.57
C VAL A 848 58.51 -6.95 9.30
N ILE A 849 59.29 -7.87 8.72
CA ILE A 849 59.36 -9.28 9.19
C ILE A 849 60.71 -9.66 9.85
N MET A 850 61.87 -9.40 9.22
CA MET A 850 63.20 -9.71 9.78
C MET A 850 64.30 -8.74 9.32
N ASP A 851 65.34 -8.63 10.15
CA ASP A 851 66.62 -7.98 9.85
C ASP A 851 67.66 -9.04 9.42
N TRP A 852 68.45 -8.73 8.38
CA TRP A 852 69.36 -9.67 7.70
C TRP A 852 70.84 -9.29 7.82
N GLU A 853 71.17 -8.17 8.46
CA GLU A 853 72.55 -7.67 8.53
C GLU A 853 73.48 -8.63 9.31
N ASN A 854 74.74 -8.74 8.90
CA ASN A 854 75.73 -9.58 9.59
C ASN A 854 76.46 -8.75 10.66
N ILE A 855 76.32 -9.16 11.91
CA ILE A 855 76.95 -8.51 13.07
C ILE A 855 78.49 -8.70 13.05
N ALA A 856 79.01 -9.71 12.34
CA ALA A 856 80.45 -9.90 12.17
C ALA A 856 81.00 -9.04 11.01
N PRO A 857 81.76 -7.95 11.29
CA PRO A 857 82.29 -7.09 10.24
C PRO A 857 83.27 -7.88 9.36
N ASN A 858 83.07 -7.82 8.04
CA ASN A 858 83.88 -8.51 7.04
C ASN A 858 84.16 -10.00 7.33
N GLY A 859 83.29 -10.72 8.04
CA GLY A 859 83.54 -12.12 8.44
C GLY A 859 83.63 -13.13 7.27
N GLN A 860 83.34 -12.69 6.04
CA GLN A 860 83.53 -13.44 4.79
C GLN A 860 84.82 -13.04 4.02
N TRP A 861 85.58 -12.05 4.52
CA TRP A 861 86.84 -11.53 3.95
C TRP A 861 86.75 -10.94 2.54
N ILE A 862 85.56 -10.57 2.08
CA ILE A 862 85.23 -10.22 0.67
C ILE A 862 86.10 -9.05 0.12
N THR A 863 86.54 -8.13 0.98
CA THR A 863 87.43 -7.01 0.62
C THR A 863 88.88 -7.41 0.35
N GLY A 864 89.28 -8.65 0.65
CA GLY A 864 90.66 -9.11 0.59
C GLY A 864 91.56 -8.66 1.75
N ASP A 865 91.00 -7.94 2.72
CA ASP A 865 91.68 -7.45 3.92
C ASP A 865 90.99 -7.94 5.22
N ASN A 866 91.45 -7.45 6.37
CA ASN A 866 90.88 -7.72 7.69
C ASN A 866 90.06 -6.53 8.25
N ALA A 867 89.45 -5.70 7.40
CA ALA A 867 88.69 -4.52 7.83
C ALA A 867 87.66 -4.85 8.92
N GLY A 868 87.65 -4.05 9.99
CA GLY A 868 86.82 -4.28 11.18
C GLY A 868 87.43 -5.18 12.26
N TRP A 869 88.66 -5.68 12.07
CA TRP A 869 89.39 -6.47 13.07
C TRP A 869 90.64 -5.71 13.56
N GLY A 870 90.76 -5.56 14.89
CA GLY A 870 91.67 -4.59 15.53
C GLY A 870 92.88 -5.20 16.24
N SER A 871 92.83 -6.48 16.61
CA SER A 871 93.99 -7.21 17.13
C SER A 871 94.21 -8.46 16.27
N TYR A 872 95.42 -8.61 15.75
CA TYR A 872 95.73 -9.57 14.68
C TYR A 872 97.03 -10.35 15.00
N PRO A 873 96.99 -11.67 15.19
CA PRO A 873 98.19 -12.43 15.53
C PRO A 873 99.20 -12.53 14.38
N SER A 874 100.48 -12.35 14.70
CA SER A 874 101.57 -12.47 13.71
C SER A 874 101.55 -13.83 12.99
N GLY A 875 101.70 -13.78 11.65
CA GLY A 875 101.69 -14.93 10.75
C GLY A 875 100.30 -15.30 10.20
N TRP A 876 99.20 -14.79 10.77
CA TRP A 876 97.89 -14.86 10.13
C TRP A 876 97.90 -13.95 8.89
N ASN A 877 97.17 -14.32 7.83
CA ASN A 877 97.04 -13.51 6.61
C ASN A 877 95.69 -13.78 5.92
N VAL A 878 95.05 -12.76 5.34
CA VAL A 878 93.94 -12.97 4.40
C VAL A 878 94.53 -13.32 3.03
N VAL A 879 94.02 -14.38 2.38
CA VAL A 879 94.61 -14.94 1.14
C VAL A 879 93.54 -15.29 0.10
N GLY A 880 93.81 -14.94 -1.16
CA GLY A 880 92.93 -15.23 -2.30
C GLY A 880 93.25 -16.53 -3.04
N ALA A 881 92.71 -16.64 -4.26
CA ALA A 881 92.50 -17.81 -5.14
C ALA A 881 93.59 -18.92 -5.30
N GLY A 882 94.78 -18.79 -4.72
CA GLY A 882 95.87 -19.77 -4.82
C GLY A 882 96.06 -20.70 -3.61
N ALA A 883 95.42 -20.42 -2.47
CA ALA A 883 95.63 -21.21 -1.26
C ALA A 883 95.00 -22.62 -1.35
N ARG A 884 95.74 -23.65 -0.90
CA ARG A 884 95.17 -24.98 -0.60
C ARG A 884 94.80 -25.03 0.89
N PRO A 885 93.61 -25.53 1.25
CA PRO A 885 92.66 -26.31 0.43
C PRO A 885 91.76 -25.45 -0.48
N PRO A 886 91.15 -26.05 -1.53
CA PRO A 886 90.34 -25.32 -2.52
C PRO A 886 89.29 -24.44 -1.85
N GLN A 887 89.29 -23.15 -2.17
CA GLN A 887 88.63 -22.13 -1.36
C GLN A 887 87.10 -22.20 -1.39
N ARG A 888 86.47 -21.63 -0.35
CA ARG A 888 85.02 -21.65 -0.11
C ARG A 888 84.32 -20.29 -0.33
N GLY A 889 85.02 -19.41 -1.05
CA GLY A 889 84.78 -17.98 -1.26
C GLY A 889 86.07 -17.33 -1.76
N ASP A 890 86.01 -16.11 -2.27
CA ASP A 890 87.13 -15.46 -3.00
C ASP A 890 88.37 -15.17 -2.15
N TYR A 891 88.17 -15.01 -0.85
CA TYR A 891 89.21 -14.77 0.15
C TYR A 891 88.93 -15.57 1.44
N ILE A 892 90.00 -16.00 2.10
CA ILE A 892 89.94 -16.75 3.37
C ILE A 892 91.02 -16.24 4.33
N LEU A 893 90.76 -16.33 5.64
CA LEU A 893 91.78 -16.07 6.65
C LEU A 893 92.63 -17.33 6.85
N SER A 894 93.89 -17.26 6.44
CA SER A 894 94.94 -18.24 6.71
C SER A 894 95.58 -18.00 8.08
N THR A 895 95.80 -19.08 8.83
CA THR A 895 96.49 -19.07 10.12
C THR A 895 97.61 -20.11 10.11
N PRO A 896 98.78 -19.84 10.69
CA PRO A 896 99.88 -20.80 10.73
C PRO A 896 99.64 -21.89 11.79
N GLY A 897 100.42 -22.97 11.71
CA GLY A 897 100.57 -23.88 12.85
C GLY A 897 101.16 -23.15 14.06
N VAL A 898 100.62 -23.40 15.25
CA VAL A 898 100.98 -22.70 16.50
C VAL A 898 100.95 -23.64 17.70
N ALA A 899 101.89 -23.47 18.63
CA ALA A 899 101.94 -24.22 19.88
C ALA A 899 100.83 -23.81 20.83
N ASP A 900 100.62 -22.50 21.00
CA ASP A 900 99.65 -21.89 21.91
C ASP A 900 98.44 -21.30 21.17
N ASP A 901 97.33 -21.13 21.88
CA ASP A 901 96.12 -20.46 21.38
C ASP A 901 96.43 -19.02 20.93
N ARG A 902 96.00 -18.64 19.72
CA ARG A 902 96.10 -17.26 19.21
C ARG A 902 94.74 -16.72 18.81
N THR A 903 94.44 -15.48 19.20
CA THR A 903 93.11 -14.87 19.05
C THR A 903 93.18 -13.55 18.28
N MET A 904 92.28 -13.39 17.32
CA MET A 904 91.99 -12.15 16.60
C MET A 904 90.65 -11.57 17.09
N THR A 905 90.52 -10.24 17.17
CA THR A 905 89.32 -9.58 17.73
C THR A 905 88.81 -8.41 16.89
N THR A 906 87.49 -8.18 16.87
CA THR A 906 86.87 -7.05 16.16
C THR A 906 87.23 -5.70 16.79
N ALA A 907 87.44 -4.68 15.96
CA ALA A 907 87.64 -3.29 16.39
C ALA A 907 86.29 -2.57 16.54
N GLY A 908 86.07 -1.88 17.67
CA GLY A 908 84.98 -0.90 17.82
C GLY A 908 83.54 -1.43 17.67
N LEU A 909 83.33 -2.75 17.81
CA LEU A 909 81.99 -3.34 17.77
C LEU A 909 81.21 -2.94 19.03
N ASP A 910 79.95 -2.52 18.90
CA ASP A 910 79.16 -2.00 20.03
C ASP A 910 77.66 -2.30 19.86
N VAL A 911 77.33 -3.59 19.79
CA VAL A 911 76.02 -4.08 19.33
C VAL A 911 75.07 -4.26 20.52
N PRO A 912 73.96 -3.51 20.64
CA PRO A 912 72.99 -3.73 21.70
C PRO A 912 72.25 -5.06 21.50
N VAL A 913 72.06 -5.78 22.60
CA VAL A 913 71.36 -7.08 22.70
C VAL A 913 70.50 -7.10 23.96
N GLN A 914 69.56 -8.05 24.06
CA GLN A 914 68.76 -8.24 25.27
C GLN A 914 69.04 -9.60 25.93
N GLY A 915 69.02 -9.64 27.27
CA GLY A 915 69.18 -10.88 28.01
C GLY A 915 68.14 -11.94 27.61
N GLY A 916 68.61 -13.12 27.22
CA GLY A 916 67.77 -14.21 26.69
C GLY A 916 67.53 -14.18 25.17
N GLU A 917 67.95 -13.13 24.47
CA GLU A 917 67.99 -13.08 23.00
C GLU A 917 68.79 -14.27 22.45
N GLN A 918 68.39 -14.80 21.29
CA GLN A 918 69.12 -15.87 20.62
C GLN A 918 69.84 -15.29 19.40
N LEU A 919 71.09 -15.72 19.20
CA LEU A 919 71.92 -15.32 18.06
C LEU A 919 72.36 -16.57 17.31
N ASN A 920 72.24 -16.58 15.99
CA ASN A 920 72.78 -17.65 15.17
C ASN A 920 74.21 -17.30 14.73
N VAL A 921 75.15 -18.19 14.99
CA VAL A 921 76.57 -18.08 14.63
C VAL A 921 76.94 -19.21 13.68
N GLN A 922 77.55 -18.84 12.55
CA GLN A 922 78.03 -19.75 11.52
C GLN A 922 79.49 -19.41 11.18
N PHE A 923 80.29 -20.42 10.87
CA PHE A 923 81.60 -20.26 10.22
C PHE A 923 82.04 -21.55 9.51
N ASP A 924 82.98 -21.44 8.58
CA ASP A 924 83.56 -22.57 7.83
C ASP A 924 85.07 -22.65 8.07
N CYS A 925 85.61 -23.85 8.27
CA CYS A 925 87.05 -24.08 8.50
C CYS A 925 87.64 -25.26 7.72
N ALA A 926 88.95 -25.24 7.49
CA ALA A 926 89.70 -26.32 6.85
C ALA A 926 91.21 -26.31 7.21
N GLY A 927 91.93 -27.40 6.93
CA GLY A 927 93.38 -27.53 7.18
C GLY A 927 94.25 -27.64 5.91
N SER A 928 95.56 -27.47 6.07
CA SER A 928 96.55 -27.72 5.02
C SER A 928 97.32 -29.03 5.24
N GLY A 929 97.65 -29.73 4.14
CA GLY A 929 98.49 -30.93 4.14
C GLY A 929 97.79 -32.22 4.61
N SER A 930 98.35 -33.37 4.23
CA SER A 930 97.90 -34.68 4.71
C SER A 930 98.24 -34.83 6.20
N GLY A 931 97.24 -35.18 7.03
CA GLY A 931 97.42 -35.26 8.49
C GLY A 931 97.36 -33.91 9.20
N ALA A 932 96.62 -32.94 8.64
CA ALA A 932 96.33 -31.68 9.35
C ALA A 932 95.68 -31.92 10.72
N SER A 933 95.84 -30.98 11.64
CA SER A 933 95.08 -30.92 12.90
C SER A 933 94.81 -29.46 13.23
N TRP A 934 93.54 -29.11 13.36
CA TRP A 934 93.11 -27.74 13.57
C TRP A 934 91.84 -27.64 14.42
N GLU A 935 91.76 -26.53 15.16
CA GLU A 935 90.55 -26.12 15.87
C GLU A 935 90.43 -24.61 15.81
N PHE A 936 89.23 -24.14 15.46
CA PHE A 936 88.83 -22.75 15.52
C PHE A 936 87.68 -22.57 16.51
N ARG A 937 87.69 -21.46 17.23
CA ARG A 937 86.66 -21.06 18.16
C ARG A 937 86.19 -19.65 17.78
N VAL A 938 84.90 -19.49 17.51
CA VAL A 938 84.27 -18.17 17.34
C VAL A 938 83.48 -17.86 18.60
N ARG A 939 83.76 -16.72 19.21
CA ARG A 939 83.25 -16.34 20.53
C ARG A 939 82.64 -14.95 20.52
N LEU A 940 81.41 -14.85 21.01
CA LEU A 940 80.75 -13.56 21.25
C LEU A 940 81.07 -13.11 22.67
N VAL A 941 81.57 -11.90 22.84
CA VAL A 941 81.91 -11.35 24.16
C VAL A 941 80.86 -10.35 24.61
N TYR A 942 80.16 -10.73 25.68
CA TYR A 942 79.07 -9.98 26.27
C TYR A 942 79.57 -9.06 27.37
N TYR A 943 79.02 -7.86 27.38
CA TYR A 943 79.27 -6.83 28.36
C TYR A 943 77.95 -6.48 29.08
N ALA A 944 78.09 -5.87 30.26
CA ALA A 944 77.02 -5.29 31.04
C ALA A 944 77.53 -3.97 31.65
N ALA A 945 76.84 -2.85 31.43
CA ALA A 945 77.22 -1.51 31.89
C ALA A 945 78.70 -1.16 31.58
N GLY A 946 79.21 -1.56 30.40
CA GLY A 946 80.58 -1.31 29.97
C GLY A 946 81.66 -2.21 30.61
N SER A 947 81.29 -3.15 31.49
CA SER A 947 82.19 -4.18 32.04
C SER A 947 82.02 -5.52 31.33
N TYR A 948 83.11 -6.29 31.18
CA TYR A 948 83.04 -7.65 30.64
C TYR A 948 82.17 -8.52 31.56
N LEU A 949 81.15 -9.16 30.99
CA LEU A 949 80.26 -10.07 31.72
C LEU A 949 80.67 -11.53 31.51
N SER A 950 80.77 -11.96 30.25
CA SER A 950 81.11 -13.33 29.86
C SER A 950 81.39 -13.40 28.36
N GLY A 951 81.61 -14.61 27.82
CA GLY A 951 81.56 -14.81 26.37
C GLY A 951 81.30 -16.25 25.98
N SER A 952 80.29 -16.46 25.13
CA SER A 952 79.86 -17.77 24.63
C SER A 952 80.66 -18.14 23.39
N THR A 953 81.05 -19.41 23.30
CA THR A 953 81.95 -19.92 22.27
C THR A 953 81.28 -21.03 21.48
N VAL A 954 81.44 -21.02 20.15
CA VAL A 954 81.16 -22.15 19.27
C VAL A 954 82.49 -22.59 18.67
N THR A 955 82.78 -23.89 18.79
CA THR A 955 84.05 -24.50 18.38
C THR A 955 83.82 -25.42 17.18
N LEU A 956 84.80 -25.47 16.27
CA LEU A 956 84.91 -26.48 15.23
C LEU A 956 86.35 -26.98 15.18
N SER A 957 86.54 -28.29 15.34
CA SER A 957 87.83 -28.96 15.18
C SER A 957 87.76 -30.03 14.09
N GLY A 958 88.91 -30.31 13.48
CA GLY A 958 89.01 -31.25 12.37
C GLY A 958 90.45 -31.58 12.00
N THR A 959 90.60 -32.70 11.31
CA THR A 959 91.87 -33.15 10.73
C THR A 959 91.86 -33.13 9.19
N SER A 960 90.74 -32.70 8.61
CA SER A 960 90.53 -32.70 7.16
C SER A 960 91.11 -31.46 6.48
N VAL A 961 91.47 -31.63 5.20
CA VAL A 961 91.70 -30.53 4.26
C VAL A 961 90.41 -30.07 3.59
N SER A 962 89.32 -30.82 3.67
CA SER A 962 88.00 -30.37 3.17
C SER A 962 87.39 -29.33 4.10
N TRP A 963 86.64 -28.37 3.55
CA TRP A 963 85.90 -27.40 4.34
C TRP A 963 84.75 -28.06 5.12
N GLN A 964 84.70 -27.77 6.41
CA GLN A 964 83.64 -28.18 7.32
C GLN A 964 82.90 -26.92 7.81
N ARG A 965 81.56 -26.96 7.85
CA ARG A 965 80.74 -25.86 8.39
C ARG A 965 80.36 -26.15 9.84
N GLN A 966 80.42 -25.12 10.68
CA GLN A 966 79.78 -25.11 11.99
C GLN A 966 78.64 -24.09 12.01
N ASN A 967 77.48 -24.54 12.49
CA ASN A 967 76.32 -23.71 12.81
C ASN A 967 75.98 -23.93 14.29
N GLY A 968 75.79 -22.85 15.05
CA GLY A 968 75.36 -22.92 16.45
C GLY A 968 74.49 -21.72 16.82
N THR A 969 73.47 -21.95 17.65
CA THR A 969 72.78 -20.83 18.32
C THR A 969 73.49 -20.54 19.65
N MET A 970 73.81 -19.28 19.90
CA MET A 970 74.24 -18.79 21.21
C MET A 970 73.09 -18.01 21.85
N SER A 971 72.85 -18.24 23.14
CA SER A 971 71.94 -17.41 23.93
C SER A 971 72.71 -16.25 24.56
N VAL A 972 72.15 -15.05 24.47
CA VAL A 972 72.65 -13.85 25.16
C VAL A 972 72.39 -14.02 26.67
N PRO A 973 73.41 -13.89 27.54
CA PRO A 973 73.25 -14.01 28.98
C PRO A 973 72.21 -13.03 29.53
N ALA A 974 71.41 -13.43 30.51
CA ALA A 974 70.26 -12.66 31.00
C ALA A 974 70.60 -11.23 31.53
N ALA A 975 71.86 -10.97 31.89
CA ALA A 975 72.35 -9.67 32.36
C ALA A 975 73.20 -8.90 31.33
N ALA A 976 73.34 -9.41 30.09
CA ALA A 976 74.10 -8.72 29.05
C ALA A 976 73.26 -7.63 28.37
N ASP A 977 73.86 -6.46 28.14
CA ASP A 977 73.25 -5.36 27.39
C ASP A 977 73.87 -5.19 25.99
N ARG A 978 75.15 -5.53 25.81
CA ARG A 978 75.87 -5.33 24.54
C ARG A 978 76.87 -6.45 24.23
N ILE A 979 77.13 -6.68 22.94
CA ILE A 979 78.32 -7.39 22.45
C ILE A 979 79.33 -6.32 22.02
N GLN A 980 80.50 -6.30 22.67
CA GLN A 980 81.56 -5.33 22.36
C GLN A 980 82.74 -5.92 21.57
N ARG A 981 82.81 -7.24 21.40
CA ARG A 981 83.65 -7.86 20.37
C ARG A 981 83.25 -9.28 20.03
N ILE A 982 83.64 -9.67 18.81
CA ILE A 982 83.73 -11.07 18.38
C ILE A 982 85.21 -11.45 18.41
N GLU A 983 85.51 -12.63 18.94
CA GLU A 983 86.85 -13.20 19.01
C GLU A 983 86.91 -14.44 18.10
N ILE A 984 87.97 -14.58 17.31
CA ILE A 984 88.29 -15.77 16.52
C ILE A 984 89.62 -16.32 17.04
N THR A 985 89.59 -17.50 17.65
CA THR A 985 90.77 -18.18 18.20
C THR A 985 91.14 -19.38 17.35
N ARG A 986 92.39 -19.48 16.91
CA ARG A 986 93.03 -20.74 16.49
C ARG A 986 93.60 -21.37 17.75
N ALA A 987 93.14 -22.57 18.09
CA ALA A 987 93.71 -23.29 19.23
C ALA A 987 95.14 -23.76 18.93
N GLY A 988 95.94 -23.93 19.99
CA GLY A 988 97.29 -24.46 19.96
C GLY A 988 97.39 -25.94 19.56
N GLY A 989 98.60 -26.48 19.61
CA GLY A 989 98.91 -27.90 19.34
C GLY A 989 98.79 -28.36 17.88
N GLY A 990 98.48 -27.46 16.93
CA GLY A 990 98.38 -27.79 15.51
C GLY A 990 99.63 -27.37 14.73
N SER A 991 100.33 -28.32 14.09
CA SER A 991 101.56 -28.06 13.33
C SER A 991 101.34 -27.46 11.94
N ASN A 992 100.17 -27.66 11.33
CA ASN A 992 99.87 -27.24 9.96
C ASN A 992 99.01 -25.98 9.94
N ASN A 993 99.13 -25.20 8.86
CA ASN A 993 98.26 -24.04 8.61
C ASN A 993 96.79 -24.47 8.51
N ALA A 994 95.90 -23.60 8.98
CA ALA A 994 94.45 -23.81 8.99
C ALA A 994 93.73 -22.51 8.60
N PHE A 995 92.52 -22.63 8.06
CA PHE A 995 91.80 -21.54 7.42
C PHE A 995 90.39 -21.38 7.97
N ILE A 996 89.88 -20.15 7.99
CA ILE A 996 88.49 -19.83 8.39
C ILE A 996 87.87 -18.77 7.45
N THR A 997 86.60 -18.94 7.12
CA THR A 997 85.78 -17.96 6.38
C THR A 997 84.30 -18.08 6.75
N ASN A 998 83.44 -17.25 6.15
CA ASN A 998 81.99 -17.20 6.36
C ASN A 998 81.55 -17.06 7.82
N VAL A 999 82.30 -16.29 8.61
CA VAL A 999 81.95 -15.92 9.98
C VAL A 999 80.74 -14.98 9.93
N VAL A 1000 79.58 -15.50 10.33
CA VAL A 1000 78.29 -14.81 10.31
C VAL A 1000 77.65 -14.90 11.68
N VAL A 1001 77.19 -13.75 12.19
CA VAL A 1001 76.50 -13.61 13.47
C VAL A 1001 75.22 -12.81 13.20
N ARG A 1002 74.05 -13.36 13.53
CA ARG A 1002 72.74 -12.73 13.26
C ARG A 1002 71.75 -12.90 14.41
N ARG A 1003 70.84 -11.94 14.58
CA ARG A 1003 69.73 -12.03 15.54
C ARG A 1003 68.74 -13.12 15.13
N LYS A 1004 68.19 -13.86 16.10
CA LYS A 1004 67.21 -14.94 15.91
C LYS A 1004 65.98 -14.67 16.79
N LYS A 1005 64.98 -13.96 16.25
CA LYS A 1005 63.70 -13.80 16.95
C LYS A 1005 62.93 -15.12 16.98
N GLY A 1006 62.48 -15.52 18.18
CA GLY A 1006 61.74 -16.76 18.43
C GLY A 1006 60.22 -16.60 18.48
N GLY A 1007 59.64 -15.77 17.60
CA GLY A 1007 58.19 -15.63 17.47
C GLY A 1007 57.74 -16.03 16.07
N GLU A 1008 56.90 -17.06 15.96
CA GLU A 1008 56.29 -17.45 14.69
C GLU A 1008 55.12 -16.50 14.37
N LEU A 1009 55.22 -15.76 13.25
CA LEU A 1009 54.21 -14.79 12.81
C LEU A 1009 52.96 -15.47 12.20
N ILE A 1010 53.11 -16.75 11.83
CA ILE A 1010 52.06 -17.63 11.33
C ILE A 1010 52.05 -18.82 12.29
N VAL A 1011 50.99 -18.93 13.09
CA VAL A 1011 50.71 -20.12 13.91
C VAL A 1011 50.03 -21.19 13.05
N ASP A 1012 50.07 -22.45 13.47
CA ASP A 1012 49.41 -23.54 12.75
C ASP A 1012 47.92 -23.22 12.51
N GLY A 1013 47.47 -23.44 11.27
CA GLY A 1013 46.13 -23.09 10.80
C GLY A 1013 45.90 -21.64 10.38
N ALA A 1014 46.84 -20.71 10.62
CA ALA A 1014 46.67 -19.30 10.23
C ALA A 1014 46.71 -19.06 8.69
N ILE A 1015 47.20 -20.03 7.92
CA ILE A 1015 46.99 -20.13 6.47
C ILE A 1015 46.49 -21.55 6.17
N SER A 1016 45.22 -21.69 5.77
CA SER A 1016 44.67 -22.93 5.22
C SER A 1016 45.05 -23.09 3.74
N ALA A 1017 44.96 -24.31 3.22
CA ALA A 1017 45.26 -24.60 1.81
C ALA A 1017 44.43 -23.74 0.85
N ASP A 1018 43.16 -23.47 1.17
CA ASP A 1018 42.23 -22.69 0.35
C ASP A 1018 42.66 -21.22 0.17
N HIS A 1019 43.48 -20.70 1.10
CA HIS A 1019 44.06 -19.36 1.01
C HIS A 1019 45.32 -19.31 0.12
N ILE A 1020 45.86 -20.47 -0.29
CA ILE A 1020 47.00 -20.60 -1.19
C ILE A 1020 46.47 -20.92 -2.61
N ARG A 1021 46.39 -19.90 -3.47
CA ARG A 1021 45.98 -20.10 -4.87
C ARG A 1021 46.98 -21.01 -5.60
N ALA A 1022 46.49 -21.73 -6.61
CA ALA A 1022 47.35 -22.48 -7.52
C ALA A 1022 48.48 -21.59 -8.07
N ASN A 1023 49.70 -22.12 -8.07
CA ASN A 1023 50.95 -21.43 -8.44
C ASN A 1023 51.36 -20.22 -7.55
N ALA A 1024 50.70 -19.97 -6.41
CA ALA A 1024 51.12 -18.90 -5.49
C ALA A 1024 52.44 -19.20 -4.75
N ILE A 1025 52.86 -20.46 -4.72
CA ILE A 1025 54.19 -20.89 -4.24
C ILE A 1025 54.92 -21.54 -5.42
N GLU A 1026 55.83 -20.79 -6.01
CA GLU A 1026 56.71 -21.27 -7.09
C GLU A 1026 57.90 -22.03 -6.50
N THR A 1027 58.43 -23.02 -7.24
CA THR A 1027 59.40 -23.99 -6.71
C THR A 1027 60.77 -23.39 -6.38
N ASP A 1028 61.09 -22.20 -6.88
CA ASP A 1028 62.28 -21.42 -6.54
C ASP A 1028 62.20 -20.79 -5.13
N LYS A 1029 60.99 -20.59 -4.61
CA LYS A 1029 60.72 -19.96 -3.30
C LYS A 1029 60.65 -20.97 -2.15
N ILE A 1030 60.64 -22.26 -2.44
CA ILE A 1030 60.81 -23.33 -1.44
C ILE A 1030 62.30 -23.63 -1.31
N VAL A 1031 62.95 -23.06 -0.29
CA VAL A 1031 64.36 -23.37 0.01
C VAL A 1031 64.51 -24.87 0.31
N LEU A 1032 65.54 -25.50 -0.26
CA LEU A 1032 65.80 -26.93 -0.13
C LEU A 1032 65.93 -27.34 1.35
N GLY A 1033 65.00 -28.19 1.83
CA GLY A 1033 64.91 -28.60 3.23
C GLY A 1033 64.09 -27.69 4.15
N GLY A 1034 63.49 -26.61 3.63
CA GLY A 1034 62.64 -25.70 4.40
C GLY A 1034 61.29 -26.29 4.86
N VAL A 1035 60.82 -27.35 4.18
CA VAL A 1035 59.70 -28.17 4.62
C VAL A 1035 60.24 -29.51 5.11
N THR A 1036 60.23 -29.74 6.42
CA THR A 1036 60.58 -31.02 7.04
C THR A 1036 59.33 -31.88 7.19
N THR A 1037 59.49 -33.21 7.21
CA THR A 1037 58.39 -34.16 7.44
C THR A 1037 57.68 -33.97 8.79
N THR A 1038 58.31 -33.29 9.74
CA THR A 1038 57.75 -32.89 11.03
C THR A 1038 56.90 -31.61 11.01
N LYS A 1039 56.90 -30.84 9.91
CA LYS A 1039 56.02 -29.68 9.68
C LYS A 1039 54.94 -29.95 8.63
N ILE A 1040 54.69 -31.22 8.33
CA ILE A 1040 53.53 -31.70 7.58
C ILE A 1040 52.69 -32.50 8.58
N ASP A 1041 51.47 -32.05 8.87
CA ASP A 1041 50.61 -32.71 9.85
C ASP A 1041 50.26 -34.15 9.41
N ALA A 1042 50.16 -35.07 10.37
CA ALA A 1042 50.29 -36.51 10.14
C ALA A 1042 49.15 -37.16 9.34
N GLY A 1043 48.10 -36.41 9.01
CA GLY A 1043 47.02 -36.82 8.09
C GLY A 1043 47.00 -36.10 6.73
N ALA A 1044 47.92 -35.17 6.46
CA ALA A 1044 47.80 -34.22 5.35
C ALA A 1044 48.32 -34.71 3.98
N VAL A 1045 48.96 -35.89 3.90
CA VAL A 1045 49.52 -36.41 2.65
C VAL A 1045 49.08 -37.86 2.40
N THR A 1046 48.31 -38.08 1.34
CA THR A 1046 47.87 -39.41 0.90
C THR A 1046 48.66 -39.86 -0.33
N ASN A 1047 49.43 -40.94 -0.17
CA ASN A 1047 50.01 -41.79 -1.22
C ASN A 1047 50.73 -41.12 -2.42
N VAL A 1048 52.06 -40.94 -2.30
CA VAL A 1048 53.01 -41.62 -3.22
C VAL A 1048 54.24 -42.05 -2.40
N VAL A 1049 54.48 -43.36 -2.27
CA VAL A 1049 55.76 -43.89 -1.78
C VAL A 1049 56.47 -44.55 -2.97
N SER A 1050 57.45 -43.85 -3.54
CA SER A 1050 58.36 -44.44 -4.51
C SER A 1050 59.32 -45.40 -3.81
N ALA A 1051 59.49 -46.59 -4.38
CA ALA A 1051 60.34 -47.63 -3.78
C ALA A 1051 61.83 -47.29 -3.95
N TYR A 1052 62.49 -46.85 -2.87
CA TYR A 1052 63.93 -46.70 -2.83
C TYR A 1052 64.58 -47.94 -2.21
N ALA A 1053 65.23 -48.77 -3.03
CA ALA A 1053 66.05 -49.87 -2.58
C ALA A 1053 67.50 -49.38 -2.37
N SER A 1054 68.05 -49.59 -1.16
CA SER A 1054 69.49 -49.64 -0.94
C SER A 1054 69.94 -51.11 -1.02
N GLY A 1055 71.04 -51.37 -1.72
CA GLY A 1055 71.45 -52.74 -2.07
C GLY A 1055 72.65 -53.26 -1.31
N SER A 1056 73.05 -54.50 -1.62
CA SER A 1056 74.48 -54.83 -1.78
C SER A 1056 74.69 -56.10 -2.63
N THR A 1057 75.64 -56.00 -3.56
CA THR A 1057 76.62 -57.01 -4.04
C THR A 1057 76.24 -58.47 -4.35
N SER A 1058 76.88 -58.99 -5.39
CA SER A 1058 76.86 -60.38 -5.87
C SER A 1058 77.64 -61.38 -5.02
N ASP A 1059 77.24 -62.66 -5.08
CA ASP A 1059 78.20 -63.73 -5.44
C ASP A 1059 77.51 -64.89 -6.18
N HIS A 1060 78.28 -65.89 -6.60
CA HIS A 1060 77.95 -66.92 -7.58
C HIS A 1060 77.38 -68.22 -6.98
N ASN A 1061 76.76 -69.01 -7.87
CA ASN A 1061 76.53 -70.45 -7.79
C ASN A 1061 75.41 -70.98 -6.86
N ASN A 1062 74.53 -71.75 -7.51
CA ASN A 1062 73.84 -72.94 -7.00
C ASN A 1062 72.60 -72.77 -6.08
N ASN A 1063 71.43 -72.81 -6.74
CA ASN A 1063 70.22 -73.50 -6.29
C ASN A 1063 69.67 -73.17 -4.87
N VAL A 1064 68.93 -72.06 -4.75
CA VAL A 1064 68.04 -71.78 -3.61
C VAL A 1064 66.62 -71.48 -4.10
N VAL A 1065 65.63 -72.16 -3.51
CA VAL A 1065 64.20 -71.97 -3.82
C VAL A 1065 63.74 -70.59 -3.34
N ARG A 1066 63.37 -69.71 -4.27
CA ARG A 1066 62.75 -68.41 -3.93
C ARG A 1066 61.27 -68.61 -3.59
N THR A 1067 60.89 -68.27 -2.37
CA THR A 1067 59.52 -68.36 -1.87
C THR A 1067 58.91 -66.97 -1.72
N VAL A 1068 57.88 -66.71 -2.54
CA VAL A 1068 56.78 -65.72 -2.37
C VAL A 1068 57.16 -64.30 -1.93
N ALA A 1069 57.01 -63.33 -2.84
CA ALA A 1069 56.70 -61.95 -2.49
C ALA A 1069 55.18 -61.76 -2.50
N SER A 1070 54.56 -61.51 -1.34
CA SER A 1070 53.11 -61.32 -1.20
C SER A 1070 52.77 -59.83 -0.98
N ALA A 1071 52.39 -59.13 -2.06
CA ALA A 1071 51.82 -57.80 -1.95
C ALA A 1071 50.51 -57.87 -1.15
N THR A 1072 50.44 -57.16 -0.02
CA THR A 1072 49.30 -57.19 0.90
C THR A 1072 48.74 -55.78 1.04
N ILE A 1073 47.54 -55.55 0.50
CA ILE A 1073 46.81 -54.31 0.75
C ILE A 1073 46.07 -54.46 2.10
N SER A 1074 46.55 -53.76 3.12
CA SER A 1074 45.97 -53.78 4.48
C SER A 1074 45.85 -52.34 5.00
N GLY A 1075 44.78 -51.67 4.59
CA GLY A 1075 44.48 -50.26 4.94
C GLY A 1075 43.02 -50.00 5.30
N LEU A 1076 42.27 -51.03 5.67
CA LEU A 1076 40.87 -50.93 6.11
C LEU A 1076 40.71 -51.70 7.43
N THR A 1077 40.26 -51.01 8.47
CA THR A 1077 39.96 -51.57 9.80
C THR A 1077 38.54 -52.14 9.92
N ASP A 1078 37.83 -52.28 8.80
CA ASP A 1078 36.48 -52.86 8.70
C ASP A 1078 36.54 -54.37 8.51
N ALA A 1079 35.80 -55.12 9.33
CA ALA A 1079 35.73 -56.58 9.31
C ALA A 1079 35.18 -57.17 7.98
N ASN A 1080 34.55 -56.36 7.13
CA ASN A 1080 34.00 -56.78 5.84
C ASN A 1080 34.98 -56.64 4.66
N ALA A 1081 36.16 -56.03 4.88
CA ALA A 1081 37.13 -55.74 3.82
C ALA A 1081 37.58 -57.01 3.07
N VAL A 1082 37.68 -56.90 1.74
CA VAL A 1082 38.09 -57.98 0.84
C VAL A 1082 39.55 -57.78 0.44
N GLN A 1083 40.42 -58.73 0.79
CA GLN A 1083 41.80 -58.78 0.32
C GLN A 1083 41.93 -59.65 -0.92
N VAL A 1084 42.74 -59.20 -1.88
CA VAL A 1084 43.21 -59.99 -3.03
C VAL A 1084 44.70 -60.21 -2.89
N VAL A 1085 45.13 -61.47 -2.86
CA VAL A 1085 46.52 -61.89 -2.69
C VAL A 1085 46.97 -62.64 -3.94
N PHE A 1086 48.08 -62.21 -4.52
CA PHE A 1086 48.68 -62.82 -5.71
C PHE A 1086 49.91 -63.65 -5.30
N ASN A 1087 49.87 -64.96 -5.53
CA ASN A 1087 50.99 -65.87 -5.29
C ASN A 1087 51.51 -66.40 -6.63
N CYS A 1088 52.60 -65.85 -7.14
CA CYS A 1088 53.28 -66.36 -8.34
C CYS A 1088 54.28 -67.47 -7.97
N ARG A 1089 54.19 -68.61 -8.65
CA ARG A 1089 55.11 -69.75 -8.52
C ARG A 1089 55.62 -70.16 -9.91
N THR A 1090 56.87 -69.83 -10.19
CA THR A 1090 57.58 -70.28 -11.40
C THR A 1090 58.35 -71.56 -11.11
N VAL A 1091 58.25 -72.55 -12.00
CA VAL A 1091 59.03 -73.80 -11.91
C VAL A 1091 59.85 -73.96 -13.20
N GLN A 1092 61.17 -74.11 -13.05
CA GLN A 1092 62.12 -74.16 -14.15
C GLN A 1092 62.89 -75.49 -14.10
N SER A 1093 62.82 -76.28 -15.17
CA SER A 1093 63.36 -77.65 -15.20
C SER A 1093 64.62 -77.78 -16.05
N ALA A 1094 65.77 -77.59 -15.40
CA ALA A 1094 67.09 -78.16 -15.66
C ALA A 1094 67.83 -77.94 -17.00
N ARG A 1095 69.08 -77.44 -16.83
CA ARG A 1095 70.29 -77.56 -17.68
C ARG A 1095 70.28 -76.92 -19.08
N ALA A 1096 71.45 -76.44 -19.48
CA ALA A 1096 71.69 -75.76 -20.75
C ALA A 1096 71.91 -76.77 -21.88
N GLY A 1097 71.27 -76.52 -23.03
CA GLY A 1097 71.41 -77.30 -24.26
C GLY A 1097 70.23 -77.05 -25.20
N ASP A 1098 69.03 -77.40 -24.73
CA ASP A 1098 67.80 -77.45 -25.53
C ASP A 1098 66.72 -76.46 -25.05
N ALA A 1099 65.62 -76.35 -25.82
CA ALA A 1099 64.57 -75.34 -25.63
C ALA A 1099 63.86 -75.42 -24.26
N VAL A 1100 63.91 -74.33 -23.49
CA VAL A 1100 63.38 -74.26 -22.12
C VAL A 1100 61.95 -73.69 -22.11
N SER A 1101 60.95 -74.56 -22.05
CA SER A 1101 59.59 -74.12 -21.67
C SER A 1101 59.54 -73.75 -20.19
N SER A 1102 59.09 -72.55 -19.85
CA SER A 1102 58.84 -72.16 -18.47
C SER A 1102 57.33 -72.10 -18.19
N ARG A 1103 56.91 -72.64 -17.04
CA ARG A 1103 55.53 -72.52 -16.55
C ARG A 1103 55.52 -71.68 -15.27
N SER A 1104 54.77 -70.60 -15.33
CA SER A 1104 54.41 -69.79 -14.16
C SER A 1104 52.96 -70.07 -13.82
N THR A 1105 52.69 -70.41 -12.56
CA THR A 1105 51.33 -70.50 -12.03
C THR A 1105 51.12 -69.36 -11.04
N THR A 1106 50.19 -68.46 -11.36
CA THR A 1106 49.79 -67.35 -10.48
C THR A 1106 48.47 -67.71 -9.83
N THR A 1107 48.51 -68.09 -8.56
CA THR A 1107 47.32 -68.32 -7.75
C THR A 1107 46.80 -66.98 -7.24
N VAL A 1108 45.60 -66.58 -7.67
CA VAL A 1108 44.87 -65.45 -7.10
C VAL A 1108 43.99 -65.98 -5.97
N VAL A 1109 44.18 -65.46 -4.76
CA VAL A 1109 43.40 -65.82 -3.56
C VAL A 1109 42.66 -64.59 -3.05
N ILE A 1110 41.33 -64.66 -3.05
CA ILE A 1110 40.46 -63.61 -2.51
C ILE A 1110 39.99 -64.04 -1.12
N LYS A 1111 40.09 -63.13 -0.15
CA LYS A 1111 39.76 -63.36 1.26
C LYS A 1111 38.85 -62.25 1.81
N ARG A 1112 37.98 -62.59 2.78
CA ARG A 1112 37.33 -61.61 3.66
C ARG A 1112 37.74 -61.96 5.10
N GLY A 1113 38.43 -61.03 5.76
CA GLY A 1113 39.19 -61.35 6.97
C GLY A 1113 40.14 -62.53 6.74
N SER A 1114 40.14 -63.49 7.66
CA SER A 1114 40.95 -64.72 7.56
C SER A 1114 40.40 -65.77 6.58
N THR A 1115 39.17 -65.65 6.11
CA THR A 1115 38.48 -66.69 5.31
C THR A 1115 38.76 -66.51 3.82
N VAL A 1116 39.22 -67.56 3.16
CA VAL A 1116 39.32 -67.62 1.69
C VAL A 1116 37.92 -67.75 1.09
N ILE A 1117 37.51 -66.78 0.26
CA ILE A 1117 36.22 -66.80 -0.44
C ILE A 1117 36.35 -67.35 -1.86
N ALA A 1118 37.50 -67.17 -2.51
CA ALA A 1118 37.78 -67.75 -3.82
C ALA A 1118 39.30 -67.95 -4.02
N THR A 1119 39.67 -69.02 -4.72
CA THR A 1119 41.03 -69.27 -5.22
C THR A 1119 40.94 -69.61 -6.69
N ARG A 1120 41.81 -69.04 -7.53
CA ARG A 1120 41.92 -69.38 -8.95
C ARG A 1120 43.38 -69.40 -9.40
N ASP A 1121 43.82 -70.55 -9.90
CA ASP A 1121 45.12 -70.69 -10.53
C ASP A 1121 45.08 -70.20 -11.99
N ILE A 1122 46.01 -69.32 -12.33
CA ILE A 1122 46.29 -68.89 -13.69
C ILE A 1122 47.60 -69.55 -14.10
N VAL A 1123 47.52 -70.60 -14.92
CA VAL A 1123 48.68 -71.28 -15.49
C VAL A 1123 49.00 -70.64 -16.85
N ASP A 1124 50.12 -69.92 -16.92
CA ASP A 1124 50.61 -69.35 -18.18
C ASP A 1124 51.81 -70.16 -18.71
N CYS A 1125 51.85 -70.32 -20.04
CA CYS A 1125 52.71 -71.27 -20.75
C CYS A 1125 53.51 -70.56 -21.85
N ALA A 1126 54.57 -69.86 -21.46
CA ALA A 1126 55.51 -69.24 -22.40
C ALA A 1126 56.38 -70.31 -23.09
N LEU A 1127 56.00 -70.67 -24.32
CA LEU A 1127 56.90 -71.30 -25.29
C LEU A 1127 57.79 -70.22 -25.90
N VAL A 1128 59.10 -70.39 -25.77
CA VAL A 1128 60.11 -69.55 -26.42
C VAL A 1128 60.94 -70.46 -27.34
N ASP A 1129 60.92 -70.16 -28.63
CA ASP A 1129 61.80 -70.80 -29.62
C ASP A 1129 62.75 -69.76 -30.24
N SER A 1130 63.93 -70.23 -30.63
CA SER A 1130 65.07 -69.42 -31.06
C SER A 1130 64.98 -68.96 -32.51
N GLY A 1131 64.24 -67.88 -32.74
CA GLY A 1131 64.50 -66.93 -33.83
C GLY A 1131 63.53 -66.95 -35.02
N GLY A 1132 63.35 -65.76 -35.63
CA GLY A 1132 62.81 -65.64 -36.98
C GLY A 1132 61.30 -65.42 -37.12
N ILE A 1133 60.87 -64.15 -37.04
CA ILE A 1133 59.73 -63.57 -37.81
C ILE A 1133 58.39 -64.34 -37.77
N GLY A 1134 57.66 -64.15 -36.67
CA GLY A 1134 56.25 -63.71 -36.71
C GLY A 1134 55.14 -64.64 -37.24
N ARG A 1135 54.26 -65.06 -36.32
CA ARG A 1135 52.80 -65.03 -36.51
C ARG A 1135 52.06 -64.88 -35.18
N ILE A 1136 50.81 -64.44 -35.25
CA ILE A 1136 49.97 -64.10 -34.09
C ILE A 1136 49.31 -65.36 -33.53
N GLY A 1137 49.38 -65.53 -32.20
CA GLY A 1137 48.54 -66.44 -31.44
C GLY A 1137 47.82 -65.68 -30.32
N THR A 1138 46.50 -65.83 -30.25
CA THR A 1138 45.63 -65.14 -29.27
C THR A 1138 45.79 -65.73 -27.86
N MET A 1139 46.04 -64.88 -26.86
CA MET A 1139 45.85 -65.25 -25.44
C MET A 1139 44.35 -65.50 -25.14
N PRO A 1140 44.02 -66.49 -24.28
CA PRO A 1140 42.63 -66.77 -23.91
C PRO A 1140 42.08 -65.70 -22.94
N ALA A 1141 40.86 -65.23 -23.19
CA ALA A 1141 40.20 -64.24 -22.32
C ALA A 1141 39.81 -64.87 -20.97
N ILE A 1142 40.41 -64.39 -19.87
CA ILE A 1142 40.14 -64.88 -18.50
C ILE A 1142 38.95 -64.10 -17.91
N ALA A 1143 37.74 -64.57 -18.17
CA ALA A 1143 36.55 -64.09 -17.46
C ALA A 1143 36.52 -64.64 -16.01
N ILE A 1144 36.37 -63.75 -15.02
CA ILE A 1144 36.09 -64.09 -13.62
C ILE A 1144 34.69 -63.56 -13.28
N ALA A 1145 33.70 -64.45 -13.26
CA ALA A 1145 32.34 -64.12 -12.85
C ALA A 1145 32.17 -64.39 -11.35
N PHE A 1146 31.61 -63.41 -10.63
CA PHE A 1146 31.20 -63.57 -9.23
C PHE A 1146 29.67 -63.68 -9.16
N ALA A 1147 29.17 -64.70 -8.48
CA ALA A 1147 27.75 -64.81 -8.16
C ALA A 1147 27.46 -63.95 -6.93
N ASP A 1148 26.75 -62.84 -7.12
CA ASP A 1148 26.40 -61.89 -6.06
C ASP A 1148 25.13 -62.32 -5.31
N THR A 1149 25.19 -62.27 -3.98
CA THR A 1149 24.02 -61.90 -3.15
C THR A 1149 24.46 -61.09 -1.92
N GLY A 1150 24.64 -59.78 -2.08
CA GLY A 1150 24.30 -58.81 -1.04
C GLY A 1150 25.41 -57.90 -0.51
N PHE A 1151 25.77 -56.87 -1.29
CA PHE A 1151 26.37 -55.63 -0.76
C PHE A 1151 25.58 -54.41 -1.26
N THR A 1152 25.03 -53.62 -0.34
CA THR A 1152 24.27 -52.40 -0.64
C THR A 1152 24.96 -51.18 -0.02
N GLY A 1153 25.56 -50.32 -0.85
CA GLY A 1153 26.05 -49.01 -0.41
C GLY A 1153 27.19 -48.44 -1.27
N SER A 1154 27.07 -47.16 -1.61
CA SER A 1154 28.09 -46.26 -2.19
C SER A 1154 28.80 -46.71 -3.48
N SER A 1155 28.54 -45.97 -4.56
CA SER A 1155 29.23 -46.14 -5.85
C SER A 1155 30.70 -45.67 -5.78
N ALA A 1156 31.64 -46.61 -5.80
CA ALA A 1156 33.06 -46.36 -6.04
C ALA A 1156 33.56 -47.22 -7.22
N THR A 1157 33.83 -46.58 -8.36
CA THR A 1157 34.31 -47.28 -9.57
C THR A 1157 35.82 -47.46 -9.49
N TYR A 1158 36.27 -48.64 -9.07
CA TYR A 1158 37.70 -48.96 -8.97
C TYR A 1158 38.31 -49.31 -10.34
N SER A 1159 39.09 -48.37 -10.90
CA SER A 1159 39.95 -48.63 -12.06
C SER A 1159 41.24 -49.34 -11.62
N VAL A 1160 41.39 -50.62 -11.96
CA VAL A 1160 42.63 -51.38 -11.75
C VAL A 1160 43.53 -51.20 -12.98
N GLU A 1161 44.45 -50.24 -12.90
CA GLU A 1161 45.46 -50.01 -13.93
C GLU A 1161 46.67 -50.92 -13.69
N ILE A 1162 47.01 -51.76 -14.67
CA ILE A 1162 48.16 -52.68 -14.61
C ILE A 1162 49.24 -52.18 -15.56
N SER A 1163 50.17 -51.38 -15.03
CA SER A 1163 51.42 -51.05 -15.72
C SER A 1163 52.43 -52.19 -15.56
N SER A 1164 53.21 -52.46 -16.61
CA SER A 1164 54.32 -53.41 -16.58
C SER A 1164 55.51 -52.89 -17.37
N ASP A 1165 56.45 -52.22 -16.69
CA ASP A 1165 57.70 -51.77 -17.30
C ASP A 1165 58.58 -52.97 -17.69
N TYR A 1166 58.78 -53.17 -18.99
CA TYR A 1166 59.78 -54.07 -19.53
C TYR A 1166 60.81 -53.27 -20.31
N GLY A 1167 62.01 -53.10 -19.73
CA GLY A 1167 63.03 -52.19 -20.25
C GLY A 1167 63.61 -52.63 -21.61
N GLY A 1168 63.24 -51.92 -22.66
CA GLY A 1168 63.78 -52.09 -24.01
C GLY A 1168 63.22 -51.05 -24.98
N SER A 1169 64.04 -50.52 -25.88
CA SER A 1169 63.65 -49.42 -26.77
C SER A 1169 62.68 -49.85 -27.87
N GLY A 1170 61.38 -49.60 -27.68
CA GLY A 1170 60.36 -49.77 -28.71
C GLY A 1170 58.98 -49.29 -28.24
N THR A 1171 58.43 -48.25 -28.86
CA THR A 1171 57.09 -47.74 -28.54
C THR A 1171 56.00 -48.63 -29.14
N CYS A 1172 55.10 -49.14 -28.29
CA CYS A 1172 53.89 -49.83 -28.71
C CYS A 1172 52.66 -48.93 -28.47
N TYR A 1173 51.84 -48.73 -29.49
CA TYR A 1173 50.53 -48.10 -29.37
C TYR A 1173 49.43 -49.17 -29.37
N THR A 1174 48.60 -49.19 -28.34
CA THR A 1174 47.26 -49.82 -28.38
C THR A 1174 46.20 -48.72 -28.38
N GLN A 1175 45.29 -48.77 -29.34
CA GLN A 1175 44.29 -47.71 -29.53
C GLN A 1175 43.18 -47.78 -28.48
N GLN A 1176 42.74 -46.63 -27.99
CA GLN A 1176 41.42 -46.50 -27.35
C GLN A 1176 40.31 -46.83 -28.36
N ARG A 1177 39.32 -47.64 -27.97
CA ARG A 1177 37.94 -47.46 -28.41
C ARG A 1177 36.91 -48.15 -27.50
N PHE A 1178 35.84 -47.41 -27.23
CA PHE A 1178 34.58 -47.78 -26.57
C PHE A 1178 34.60 -48.18 -25.07
N LEU A 1179 34.51 -47.11 -24.28
CA LEU A 1179 33.74 -47.02 -23.04
C LEU A 1179 32.22 -47.17 -23.32
N GLN A 1180 31.42 -47.53 -22.28
CA GLN A 1180 29.94 -47.60 -22.26
C GLN A 1180 29.32 -48.68 -23.18
N LEU A 1181 28.17 -49.30 -22.90
CA LEU A 1181 27.04 -49.02 -21.98
C LEU A 1181 26.75 -50.35 -21.18
N MET A 1182 26.12 -50.42 -20.01
CA MET A 1182 25.09 -49.58 -19.40
C MET A 1182 25.27 -49.38 -17.89
N ALA A 1183 24.80 -48.24 -17.39
CA ALA A 1183 24.26 -48.17 -16.03
C ALA A 1183 22.77 -48.55 -16.07
N THR A 1184 22.31 -49.45 -15.18
CA THR A 1184 20.89 -49.49 -14.81
C THR A 1184 20.68 -50.21 -13.48
N LYS A 1185 20.07 -49.49 -12.53
CA LYS A 1185 19.62 -49.95 -11.19
C LYS A 1185 20.80 -50.23 -10.23
N ARG A 1186 20.80 -49.69 -9.00
CA ARG A 1186 19.74 -48.95 -8.30
C ARG A 1186 20.31 -47.86 -7.41
#